data_AF-A0A534WM84-F1
#
_entry.id   AF-A0A534WM84-F1
#
_cell.length_a   1.000
_cell.length_b   1.000
_cell.length_c   1.000
_cell.angle_alpha   90.00
_cell.angle_beta   90.00
_cell.angle_gamma   90.00
#
_symmetry.space_group_name_H-M   'P 1'
#
loop_
_entity.id
_entity.type
_entity.pdbx_description
1 polymer ?
#
loop_
_entity_poly.entity_id
_entity_poly.type
_entity_poly.pdbx_seq_one_letter_code
_entity_poly.pdbx_strand_id
1 'polypeptide(L)'
;MTVQRLKLAGVVIAGFAFLAAAPGVALAASKCTSKEVKATGKKASCKAAVFAKAAAKGLPADSAKLTACETKFSTAFTKAMGANDCNPGGASESTIETKVDAFVNDLNSEIAVGPLPSKCQAAKLKAAGKKASCVLGVDAKGIAKDLPPDSAKHAACGTKMSASFTKAETKTDCGAAPGDSTIETKVDNFEADVLSEENPAGATTTTTMGGSSTTTTIAGCAPIVIGQPIAGTYVLNGTTGDFRCTTNSSTNRFGTCTDDAQCGGTAGMHMMCLQLPWVTADSQVMPFPSTVQTVFTVGAAGSFPTCEHGVCVPCGNPHASCAGIPGCEAKHCQAGTRVNMQCTTDDTNATTGCPGATCPGCCVFDNAGGCIPRGTQGCCNQPGFLVPTFFVNILGGLCSRVDQIDCGIGVVNTSNPQTGDNEVTKNADTSDPGADCCYNGHPASECLGGTNLSDDPTIVAQGGCNPAGAGNDYKGKIVSTIGNGSPDVNGIHYRLTTPELSTTWTDSQSPSGTCANGSTYDDGELLVSQLVLQAQPTTAGATGSFVDMNGDGCKRAGQGFITATNAATDGPITVGPSPGPLKPQPYNGSSGAVSAAVSEVFSGPNSPIKDIGFVAITPQQPIATHSAVSCSCTPTPGCPE
;
A
#
# COMPACT_ATOMS: atom_id res chain seq x y z
N MET A 1 16.08 61.21 9.76
CA MET A 1 16.82 61.52 8.50
C MET A 1 16.53 60.41 7.49
N THR A 2 16.80 60.65 6.21
CA THR A 2 16.40 59.80 5.09
C THR A 2 17.17 58.47 5.05
N VAL A 3 16.47 57.35 4.89
CA VAL A 3 17.08 56.06 4.48
C VAL A 3 16.85 55.88 2.98
N GLN A 4 17.90 55.48 2.27
CA GLN A 4 18.04 55.69 0.83
C GLN A 4 17.56 54.49 0.02
N ARG A 5 16.69 54.73 -0.97
CA ARG A 5 16.23 53.68 -1.92
C ARG A 5 17.36 53.31 -2.88
N LEU A 6 18.00 52.15 -2.68
CA LEU A 6 18.90 51.59 -3.68
C LEU A 6 18.10 50.87 -4.76
N LYS A 7 18.27 51.27 -6.02
CA LYS A 7 17.74 50.54 -7.19
C LYS A 7 18.80 49.54 -7.64
N LEU A 8 18.44 48.28 -7.83
CA LEU A 8 19.20 47.35 -8.67
C LEU A 8 18.44 47.15 -9.99
N ALA A 9 19.19 47.10 -11.10
CA ALA A 9 18.63 46.88 -12.43
C ALA A 9 18.38 45.39 -12.69
N GLY A 10 17.36 45.08 -13.51
CA GLY A 10 17.02 43.70 -13.82
C GLY A 10 17.96 43.06 -14.83
N VAL A 11 18.28 41.79 -14.60
CA VAL A 11 18.81 40.87 -15.63
C VAL A 11 17.66 39.95 -16.03
N VAL A 12 17.32 39.92 -17.32
CA VAL A 12 16.27 39.03 -17.84
C VAL A 12 16.87 37.66 -18.12
N ILE A 13 16.60 36.70 -17.23
CA ILE A 13 16.77 35.28 -17.52
C ILE A 13 15.39 34.72 -17.89
N ALA A 14 15.24 34.28 -19.14
CA ALA A 14 13.99 33.72 -19.66
C ALA A 14 13.78 32.27 -19.19
N GLY A 15 13.48 32.09 -17.92
CA GLY A 15 13.06 30.80 -17.37
C GLY A 15 11.66 30.43 -17.83
N PHE A 16 11.51 29.35 -18.61
CA PHE A 16 10.21 28.75 -18.89
C PHE A 16 9.65 28.11 -17.61
N ALA A 17 8.83 28.86 -16.88
CA ALA A 17 8.07 28.35 -15.76
C ALA A 17 6.95 27.42 -16.28
N PHE A 18 7.23 26.12 -16.32
CA PHE A 18 6.20 25.10 -16.45
C PHE A 18 5.33 25.13 -15.18
N LEU A 19 4.21 25.87 -15.23
CA LEU A 19 3.17 25.71 -14.23
C LEU A 19 2.57 24.31 -14.42
N ALA A 20 2.68 23.47 -13.40
CA ALA A 20 1.95 22.22 -13.31
C ALA A 20 0.45 22.53 -13.16
N ALA A 21 -0.25 22.65 -14.28
CA ALA A 21 -1.69 22.67 -14.29
C ALA A 21 -2.21 21.27 -13.92
N ALA A 22 -3.16 21.19 -12.99
CA ALA A 22 -3.90 19.96 -12.77
C ALA A 22 -4.61 19.57 -14.08
N PRO A 23 -4.71 18.26 -14.40
CA PRO A 23 -5.37 17.79 -15.62
C PRO A 23 -6.88 18.04 -15.51
N GLY A 24 -7.34 19.18 -16.02
CA GLY A 24 -8.76 19.47 -16.13
C GLY A 24 -9.43 18.46 -17.05
N VAL A 25 -10.32 17.63 -16.49
CA VAL A 25 -11.09 16.65 -17.26
C VAL A 25 -11.88 17.35 -18.37
N ALA A 26 -11.72 16.84 -19.59
CA ALA A 26 -12.47 17.30 -20.75
C ALA A 26 -13.92 16.80 -20.65
N LEU A 27 -14.80 17.63 -20.08
CA LEU A 27 -16.21 17.34 -19.89
C LEU A 27 -16.98 17.62 -21.19
N ALA A 28 -17.59 16.58 -21.74
CA ALA A 28 -18.40 16.66 -22.96
C ALA A 28 -19.58 17.63 -22.78
N ALA A 29 -19.86 18.43 -23.82
CA ALA A 29 -20.77 19.56 -23.71
C ALA A 29 -22.24 19.21 -23.37
N SER A 30 -22.61 19.36 -22.10
CA SER A 30 -23.99 19.25 -21.60
C SER A 30 -24.51 20.58 -21.03
N LYS A 31 -25.71 21.00 -21.45
CA LYS A 31 -26.42 22.14 -20.86
C LYS A 31 -27.11 21.77 -19.56
N CYS A 32 -27.38 20.48 -19.34
CA CYS A 32 -27.88 19.92 -18.10
C CYS A 32 -26.80 20.02 -17.01
N THR A 33 -25.68 19.32 -17.19
CA THR A 33 -24.52 19.29 -16.25
C THR A 33 -24.02 20.69 -15.92
N SER A 34 -23.92 21.57 -16.93
CA SER A 34 -23.57 22.99 -16.73
C SER A 34 -24.54 23.74 -15.79
N LYS A 35 -25.84 23.43 -15.80
CA LYS A 35 -26.81 24.05 -14.89
C LYS A 35 -26.81 23.38 -13.51
N GLU A 36 -26.54 22.08 -13.42
CA GLU A 36 -26.48 21.27 -12.18
C GLU A 36 -25.32 21.76 -11.31
N VAL A 37 -24.09 21.63 -11.79
CA VAL A 37 -22.86 22.24 -11.24
C VAL A 37 -23.07 23.71 -10.78
N LYS A 38 -23.79 24.50 -11.58
CA LYS A 38 -24.10 25.92 -11.31
C LYS A 38 -25.26 26.16 -10.34
N ALA A 39 -26.12 25.17 -10.09
CA ALA A 39 -27.09 25.15 -9.02
C ALA A 39 -26.40 24.75 -7.70
N THR A 40 -25.51 23.76 -7.76
CA THR A 40 -24.71 23.22 -6.65
C THR A 40 -23.91 24.31 -5.95
N GLY A 41 -23.08 25.05 -6.71
CA GLY A 41 -22.34 26.20 -6.18
C GLY A 41 -23.24 27.29 -5.58
N LYS A 42 -24.46 27.49 -6.11
CA LYS A 42 -25.44 28.44 -5.52
C LYS A 42 -26.05 27.93 -4.23
N LYS A 43 -26.36 26.63 -4.09
CA LYS A 43 -26.86 26.05 -2.82
C LYS A 43 -25.80 26.23 -1.74
N ALA A 44 -24.54 25.91 -2.04
CA ALA A 44 -23.39 26.10 -1.16
C ALA A 44 -23.26 27.57 -0.71
N SER A 45 -23.24 28.53 -1.65
CA SER A 45 -23.22 29.96 -1.30
C SER A 45 -24.47 30.42 -0.54
N CYS A 46 -25.62 29.79 -0.75
CA CYS A 46 -26.87 30.14 -0.07
C CYS A 46 -26.82 29.71 1.40
N LYS A 47 -26.55 28.42 1.66
CA LYS A 47 -26.47 27.87 3.03
C LYS A 47 -25.31 28.49 3.83
N ALA A 48 -24.11 28.62 3.25
CA ALA A 48 -23.01 29.34 3.90
C ALA A 48 -23.39 30.81 4.24
N ALA A 49 -24.21 31.47 3.42
CA ALA A 49 -24.73 32.82 3.70
C ALA A 49 -25.93 32.85 4.69
N VAL A 50 -26.47 31.70 5.11
CA VAL A 50 -27.40 31.57 6.24
C VAL A 50 -26.60 31.36 7.53
N PHE A 51 -25.69 30.38 7.56
CA PHE A 51 -24.80 30.14 8.72
C PHE A 51 -23.95 31.38 9.03
N ALA A 52 -23.46 32.13 8.04
CA ALA A 52 -22.79 33.42 8.26
C ALA A 52 -23.65 34.47 8.98
N LYS A 53 -24.98 34.46 8.81
CA LYS A 53 -25.90 35.37 9.54
C LYS A 53 -26.17 34.89 10.96
N ALA A 54 -26.04 33.59 11.21
CA ALA A 54 -26.10 32.97 12.52
C ALA A 54 -24.82 33.26 13.33
N ALA A 55 -23.64 32.99 12.76
CA ALA A 55 -22.34 33.33 13.30
C ALA A 55 -22.22 34.83 13.66
N ALA A 56 -22.68 35.73 12.79
CA ALA A 56 -22.67 37.17 13.04
C ALA A 56 -23.60 37.64 14.19
N LYS A 57 -24.38 36.73 14.78
CA LYS A 57 -25.36 37.00 15.85
C LYS A 57 -25.20 36.12 17.09
N GLY A 58 -24.39 35.06 17.06
CA GLY A 58 -24.34 34.06 18.14
C GLY A 58 -25.68 33.31 18.28
N LEU A 59 -26.29 32.94 17.16
CA LEU A 59 -27.59 32.25 17.11
C LEU A 59 -27.52 31.00 16.22
N PRO A 60 -28.41 30.01 16.40
CA PRO A 60 -28.58 28.90 15.46
C PRO A 60 -28.91 29.35 14.04
N ALA A 61 -28.62 28.50 13.06
CA ALA A 61 -28.99 28.73 11.68
C ALA A 61 -30.52 28.79 11.50
N ASP A 62 -30.96 29.75 10.70
CA ASP A 62 -32.38 30.02 10.43
C ASP A 62 -32.94 28.92 9.49
N SER A 63 -33.63 27.94 10.08
CA SER A 63 -34.11 26.74 9.37
C SER A 63 -34.98 27.08 8.15
N ALA A 64 -35.92 28.00 8.29
CA ALA A 64 -36.74 28.47 7.17
C ALA A 64 -35.91 29.09 6.02
N LYS A 65 -34.75 29.67 6.31
CA LYS A 65 -33.80 30.15 5.27
C LYS A 65 -32.91 29.04 4.70
N LEU A 66 -32.63 27.97 5.44
CA LEU A 66 -31.98 26.77 4.89
C LEU A 66 -32.93 26.05 3.91
N THR A 67 -34.19 25.83 4.29
CA THR A 67 -35.23 25.30 3.40
C THR A 67 -35.45 26.21 2.19
N ALA A 68 -35.43 27.54 2.35
CA ALA A 68 -35.46 28.46 1.22
C ALA A 68 -34.17 28.51 0.36
N CYS A 69 -33.12 27.76 0.71
CA CYS A 69 -31.99 27.42 -0.15
C CYS A 69 -32.20 26.08 -0.85
N GLU A 70 -32.66 25.04 -0.14
CA GLU A 70 -33.04 23.72 -0.68
C GLU A 70 -34.10 23.85 -1.78
N THR A 71 -35.23 24.50 -1.52
CA THR A 71 -36.30 24.72 -2.52
C THR A 71 -35.78 25.43 -3.79
N LYS A 72 -34.80 26.32 -3.65
CA LYS A 72 -34.18 27.03 -4.78
C LYS A 72 -33.15 26.20 -5.53
N PHE A 73 -32.48 25.27 -4.85
CA PHE A 73 -31.64 24.26 -5.48
C PHE A 73 -32.50 23.31 -6.29
N SER A 74 -33.49 22.67 -5.66
CA SER A 74 -34.44 21.74 -6.32
C SER A 74 -35.13 22.37 -7.55
N THR A 75 -35.65 23.60 -7.42
CA THR A 75 -36.23 24.34 -8.57
C THR A 75 -35.21 24.59 -9.70
N ALA A 76 -33.91 24.75 -9.37
CA ALA A 76 -32.86 24.96 -10.36
C ALA A 76 -32.35 23.64 -10.97
N PHE A 77 -32.30 22.56 -10.19
CA PHE A 77 -31.88 21.22 -10.60
C PHE A 77 -32.95 20.55 -11.47
N THR A 78 -34.23 20.61 -11.07
CA THR A 78 -35.36 20.27 -11.95
C THR A 78 -35.36 21.07 -13.27
N LYS A 79 -34.98 22.35 -13.23
CA LYS A 79 -34.79 23.18 -14.44
C LYS A 79 -33.49 22.87 -15.21
N ALA A 80 -32.59 22.11 -14.62
CA ALA A 80 -31.45 21.53 -15.30
C ALA A 80 -31.85 20.28 -16.08
N MET A 81 -32.41 19.29 -15.38
CA MET A 81 -32.98 18.05 -15.90
C MET A 81 -33.94 18.27 -17.08
N GLY A 82 -34.63 19.42 -17.12
CA GLY A 82 -35.34 19.92 -18.31
C GLY A 82 -34.45 20.36 -19.49
N ALA A 83 -33.32 19.69 -19.74
CA ALA A 83 -32.51 19.82 -20.95
C ALA A 83 -32.26 18.44 -21.55
N ASN A 84 -32.37 18.33 -22.87
CA ASN A 84 -32.30 17.05 -23.58
C ASN A 84 -30.86 16.50 -23.72
N ASP A 85 -29.94 16.93 -22.87
CA ASP A 85 -28.50 16.60 -22.88
C ASP A 85 -27.95 16.20 -21.50
N CYS A 86 -28.81 15.77 -20.56
CA CYS A 86 -28.39 15.21 -19.27
C CYS A 86 -27.67 13.87 -19.42
N ASN A 87 -26.62 13.69 -18.63
CA ASN A 87 -25.91 12.41 -18.51
C ASN A 87 -26.82 11.37 -17.81
N PRO A 88 -27.13 10.21 -18.42
CA PRO A 88 -27.93 9.16 -17.78
C PRO A 88 -27.29 8.56 -16.51
N GLY A 89 -25.98 8.74 -16.33
CA GLY A 89 -25.25 8.39 -15.10
C GLY A 89 -25.01 9.59 -14.16
N GLY A 90 -25.57 10.76 -14.43
CA GLY A 90 -25.38 11.96 -13.60
C GLY A 90 -25.92 11.83 -12.18
N ALA A 91 -25.42 12.67 -11.29
CA ALA A 91 -25.76 12.67 -9.88
C ALA A 91 -27.28 12.83 -9.60
N SER A 92 -27.78 12.17 -8.56
CA SER A 92 -29.14 12.46 -8.08
C SER A 92 -29.19 13.82 -7.38
N GLU A 93 -30.33 14.52 -7.46
CA GLU A 93 -30.56 15.79 -6.73
C GLU A 93 -30.20 15.64 -5.24
N SER A 94 -30.61 14.53 -4.63
CA SER A 94 -30.29 14.14 -3.24
C SER A 94 -28.81 13.87 -2.96
N THR A 95 -28.05 13.34 -3.93
CA THR A 95 -26.60 13.13 -3.78
C THR A 95 -25.87 14.47 -3.70
N ILE A 96 -26.20 15.37 -4.63
CA ILE A 96 -25.63 16.72 -4.67
C ILE A 96 -26.11 17.57 -3.48
N GLU A 97 -27.38 17.43 -3.07
CA GLU A 97 -27.90 18.04 -1.85
C GLU A 97 -27.03 17.68 -0.63
N THR A 98 -26.64 16.40 -0.51
CA THR A 98 -25.83 15.85 0.58
C THR A 98 -24.39 16.38 0.53
N LYS A 99 -23.74 16.37 -0.64
CA LYS A 99 -22.37 16.91 -0.81
C LYS A 99 -22.27 18.40 -0.44
N VAL A 100 -23.25 19.21 -0.86
CA VAL A 100 -23.32 20.63 -0.48
C VAL A 100 -23.45 20.81 1.04
N ASP A 101 -24.26 19.98 1.68
CA ASP A 101 -24.56 20.12 3.10
C ASP A 101 -23.40 19.64 3.97
N ALA A 102 -22.69 18.58 3.55
CA ALA A 102 -21.41 18.17 4.10
C ALA A 102 -20.38 19.31 3.99
N PHE A 103 -20.14 19.86 2.80
CA PHE A 103 -19.20 20.97 2.57
C PHE A 103 -19.50 22.20 3.45
N VAL A 104 -20.78 22.59 3.60
CA VAL A 104 -21.13 23.76 4.43
C VAL A 104 -20.95 23.46 5.93
N ASN A 105 -21.19 22.23 6.38
CA ASN A 105 -20.87 21.82 7.75
C ASN A 105 -19.36 21.80 8.00
N ASP A 106 -18.58 21.31 7.02
CA ASP A 106 -17.12 21.33 7.03
C ASP A 106 -16.57 22.76 7.20
N LEU A 107 -17.12 23.72 6.44
CA LEU A 107 -16.77 25.14 6.59
C LEU A 107 -17.16 25.71 7.97
N ASN A 108 -18.30 25.30 8.54
CA ASN A 108 -18.72 25.77 9.88
C ASN A 108 -17.78 25.27 10.98
N SER A 109 -17.41 23.98 10.92
CA SER A 109 -16.52 23.32 11.86
C SER A 109 -15.09 23.87 11.76
N GLU A 110 -14.55 23.96 10.55
CA GLU A 110 -13.19 24.47 10.28
C GLU A 110 -13.04 25.93 10.71
N ILE A 111 -14.02 26.79 10.41
CA ILE A 111 -14.02 28.20 10.84
C ILE A 111 -14.26 28.33 12.36
N ALA A 112 -14.54 27.22 13.06
CA ALA A 112 -14.82 27.11 14.48
C ALA A 112 -15.97 28.03 14.94
N VAL A 113 -17.08 28.02 14.17
CA VAL A 113 -18.26 28.87 14.42
C VAL A 113 -18.89 28.54 15.77
N GLY A 114 -18.52 29.32 16.79
CA GLY A 114 -18.96 29.11 18.17
C GLY A 114 -20.35 29.69 18.47
N PRO A 115 -20.85 29.51 19.71
CA PRO A 115 -22.11 30.11 20.16
C PRO A 115 -22.01 31.63 20.35
N LEU A 116 -20.80 32.20 20.39
CA LEU A 116 -20.56 33.64 20.56
C LEU A 116 -20.64 34.38 19.20
N PRO A 117 -21.16 35.63 19.15
CA PRO A 117 -21.23 36.37 17.90
C PRO A 117 -19.85 36.73 17.33
N SER A 118 -19.56 36.33 16.10
CA SER A 118 -18.36 36.72 15.35
C SER A 118 -18.68 37.25 13.95
N LYS A 119 -18.34 38.52 13.72
CA LYS A 119 -18.41 39.18 12.40
C LYS A 119 -17.25 38.76 11.50
N CYS A 120 -16.16 38.24 12.05
CA CYS A 120 -15.02 37.69 11.32
C CYS A 120 -15.32 36.31 10.73
N GLN A 121 -15.71 35.34 11.57
CA GLN A 121 -16.10 33.99 11.14
C GLN A 121 -17.23 34.05 10.10
N ALA A 122 -18.25 34.89 10.36
CA ALA A 122 -19.31 35.19 9.40
C ALA A 122 -18.82 35.71 8.04
N ALA A 123 -17.69 36.43 7.99
CA ALA A 123 -17.13 36.91 6.73
C ALA A 123 -16.27 35.86 6.03
N LYS A 124 -15.45 35.08 6.77
CA LYS A 124 -14.71 33.93 6.23
C LYS A 124 -15.68 32.93 5.57
N LEU A 125 -16.71 32.52 6.29
CA LEU A 125 -17.73 31.55 5.83
C LEU A 125 -18.50 32.04 4.60
N LYS A 126 -18.89 33.33 4.59
CA LYS A 126 -19.55 33.97 3.44
C LYS A 126 -18.61 34.18 2.25
N ALA A 127 -17.29 34.20 2.45
CA ALA A 127 -16.30 34.26 1.37
C ALA A 127 -16.02 32.86 0.80
N ALA A 128 -15.91 31.83 1.63
CA ALA A 128 -15.72 30.44 1.22
C ALA A 128 -16.88 29.93 0.34
N GLY A 129 -18.13 30.08 0.80
CA GLY A 129 -19.31 29.73 -0.02
C GLY A 129 -19.41 30.55 -1.32
N LYS A 130 -18.84 31.77 -1.35
CA LYS A 130 -18.71 32.57 -2.58
C LYS A 130 -17.61 32.06 -3.51
N LYS A 131 -16.49 31.54 -3.01
CA LYS A 131 -15.48 30.87 -3.85
C LYS A 131 -16.10 29.65 -4.51
N ALA A 132 -16.79 28.79 -3.77
CA ALA A 132 -17.52 27.64 -4.30
C ALA A 132 -18.53 28.01 -5.41
N SER A 133 -19.35 29.06 -5.22
CA SER A 133 -20.25 29.55 -6.29
C SER A 133 -19.53 30.25 -7.45
N CYS A 134 -18.25 30.60 -7.30
CA CYS A 134 -17.45 31.28 -8.31
C CYS A 134 -16.76 30.25 -9.22
N VAL A 135 -16.08 29.25 -8.63
CA VAL A 135 -15.34 28.19 -9.34
C VAL A 135 -16.28 27.28 -10.14
N LEU A 136 -17.25 26.62 -9.49
CA LEU A 136 -18.33 25.88 -10.16
C LEU A 136 -19.12 26.76 -11.14
N GLY A 137 -19.13 28.08 -10.90
CA GLY A 137 -19.70 29.08 -11.80
C GLY A 137 -18.85 29.40 -13.04
N VAL A 138 -17.56 29.09 -13.05
CA VAL A 138 -16.60 29.07 -14.19
C VAL A 138 -16.65 27.72 -14.90
N ASP A 139 -16.62 26.60 -14.18
CA ASP A 139 -16.54 25.25 -14.76
C ASP A 139 -17.79 24.94 -15.57
N ALA A 140 -18.97 25.30 -15.03
CA ALA A 140 -20.23 25.33 -15.76
C ALA A 140 -20.18 26.09 -17.10
N LYS A 141 -19.29 27.07 -17.28
CA LYS A 141 -19.11 27.78 -18.57
C LYS A 141 -18.14 27.07 -19.51
N GLY A 142 -17.26 26.23 -18.99
CA GLY A 142 -16.42 25.31 -19.78
C GLY A 142 -17.25 24.15 -20.31
N ILE A 143 -17.97 23.46 -19.40
CA ILE A 143 -18.93 22.39 -19.70
C ILE A 143 -19.95 22.84 -20.75
N ALA A 144 -20.54 24.03 -20.62
CA ALA A 144 -21.49 24.56 -21.61
C ALA A 144 -20.90 24.86 -23.01
N LYS A 145 -19.61 24.61 -23.24
CA LYS A 145 -18.86 25.00 -24.43
C LYS A 145 -17.90 23.94 -24.98
N ASP A 146 -17.79 22.76 -24.36
CA ASP A 146 -16.75 21.77 -24.68
C ASP A 146 -15.32 22.30 -24.46
N LEU A 147 -15.12 23.14 -23.42
CA LEU A 147 -13.84 23.78 -23.13
C LEU A 147 -13.38 23.56 -21.68
N PRO A 148 -12.06 23.46 -21.42
CA PRO A 148 -11.53 23.51 -20.06
C PRO A 148 -11.98 24.76 -19.29
N PRO A 149 -12.04 24.71 -17.95
CA PRO A 149 -12.27 25.88 -17.11
C PRO A 149 -11.33 27.05 -17.44
N ASP A 150 -11.88 28.26 -17.38
CA ASP A 150 -11.14 29.50 -17.65
C ASP A 150 -10.21 29.80 -16.46
N SER A 151 -8.98 29.29 -16.52
CA SER A 151 -8.00 29.29 -15.42
C SER A 151 -7.76 30.68 -14.82
N ALA A 152 -7.77 31.74 -15.64
CA ALA A 152 -7.66 33.12 -15.18
C ALA A 152 -8.88 33.57 -14.37
N LYS A 153 -10.10 33.15 -14.73
CA LYS A 153 -11.32 33.42 -13.94
C LYS A 153 -11.41 32.54 -12.69
N HIS A 154 -10.91 31.30 -12.76
CA HIS A 154 -10.84 30.35 -11.66
C HIS A 154 -9.88 30.84 -10.56
N ALA A 155 -8.63 31.15 -10.90
CA ALA A 155 -7.68 31.77 -9.97
C ALA A 155 -8.21 33.09 -9.37
N ALA A 156 -8.92 33.89 -10.19
CA ALA A 156 -9.59 35.10 -9.71
C ALA A 156 -10.79 34.84 -8.77
N CYS A 157 -11.21 33.59 -8.52
CA CYS A 157 -12.12 33.23 -7.43
C CYS A 157 -11.35 33.13 -6.11
N GLY A 158 -10.21 32.42 -6.08
CA GLY A 158 -9.32 32.33 -4.91
C GLY A 158 -8.84 33.70 -4.43
N THR A 159 -8.32 34.55 -5.33
CA THR A 159 -7.87 35.91 -4.97
C THR A 159 -8.98 36.77 -4.31
N LYS A 160 -10.24 36.56 -4.68
CA LYS A 160 -11.39 37.24 -4.06
C LYS A 160 -11.74 36.66 -2.69
N MET A 161 -11.42 35.38 -2.43
CA MET A 161 -11.53 34.78 -1.11
C MET A 161 -10.45 35.33 -0.17
N SER A 162 -9.17 35.24 -0.54
CA SER A 162 -8.05 35.77 0.27
C SER A 162 -8.26 37.26 0.61
N ALA A 163 -8.59 38.11 -0.38
CA ALA A 163 -8.87 39.52 -0.12
C ALA A 163 -10.11 39.76 0.79
N SER A 164 -11.07 38.82 0.81
CA SER A 164 -12.19 38.85 1.75
C SER A 164 -11.80 38.35 3.15
N PHE A 165 -10.85 37.42 3.25
CA PHE A 165 -10.26 36.92 4.49
C PHE A 165 -9.38 38.00 5.13
N THR A 166 -8.47 38.65 4.41
CA THR A 166 -7.70 39.80 4.92
C THR A 166 -8.61 40.90 5.47
N LYS A 167 -9.77 41.14 4.84
CA LYS A 167 -10.81 42.07 5.31
C LYS A 167 -11.72 41.50 6.42
N ALA A 168 -11.64 40.20 6.71
CA ALA A 168 -12.22 39.59 7.90
C ALA A 168 -11.28 39.77 9.11
N GLU A 169 -9.97 39.54 8.95
CA GLU A 169 -8.97 39.65 10.03
C GLU A 169 -8.84 41.06 10.63
N THR A 170 -9.31 42.11 9.95
CA THR A 170 -9.37 43.48 10.54
C THR A 170 -10.48 43.64 11.59
N LYS A 171 -10.91 42.55 12.26
CA LYS A 171 -11.96 42.52 13.27
C LYS A 171 -11.45 41.77 14.48
N THR A 172 -11.79 42.28 15.65
CA THR A 172 -11.33 41.75 16.95
C THR A 172 -12.02 40.45 17.39
N ASP A 173 -12.81 39.81 16.52
CA ASP A 173 -13.68 38.66 16.85
C ASP A 173 -13.37 37.39 16.05
N CYS A 174 -12.16 37.27 15.48
CA CYS A 174 -11.76 36.11 14.67
C CYS A 174 -11.47 34.82 15.46
N GLY A 175 -11.05 34.93 16.73
CA GLY A 175 -10.60 33.78 17.51
C GLY A 175 -9.41 33.07 16.87
N ALA A 176 -9.30 31.76 17.08
CA ALA A 176 -8.30 30.89 16.44
C ALA A 176 -8.78 30.32 15.08
N ALA A 177 -9.60 31.07 14.33
CA ALA A 177 -10.11 30.60 13.04
C ALA A 177 -8.99 30.46 11.99
N PRO A 178 -8.91 29.34 11.26
CA PRO A 178 -7.76 28.97 10.42
C PRO A 178 -7.48 29.94 9.26
N GLY A 179 -6.29 29.78 8.68
CA GLY A 179 -5.81 30.53 7.52
C GLY A 179 -6.68 30.33 6.27
N ASP A 180 -6.45 31.14 5.23
CA ASP A 180 -7.22 31.02 4.00
C ASP A 180 -6.91 29.71 3.26
N SER A 181 -5.66 29.23 3.26
CA SER A 181 -5.23 27.98 2.62
C SER A 181 -6.04 26.73 3.01
N THR A 182 -6.36 26.52 4.29
CA THR A 182 -7.17 25.34 4.70
C THR A 182 -8.59 25.40 4.14
N ILE A 183 -9.17 26.61 4.10
CA ILE A 183 -10.51 26.85 3.54
C ILE A 183 -10.48 26.84 2.00
N GLU A 184 -9.38 27.30 1.40
CA GLU A 184 -9.10 27.28 -0.04
C GLU A 184 -9.18 25.83 -0.53
N THR A 185 -8.41 24.93 0.09
CA THR A 185 -8.41 23.48 -0.17
C THR A 185 -9.78 22.83 0.05
N LYS A 186 -10.51 23.16 1.13
CA LYS A 186 -11.87 22.62 1.34
C LYS A 186 -12.86 23.04 0.23
N VAL A 187 -12.69 24.22 -0.37
CA VAL A 187 -13.50 24.64 -1.53
C VAL A 187 -13.10 23.88 -2.79
N ASP A 188 -11.80 23.69 -3.04
CA ASP A 188 -11.31 23.03 -4.26
C ASP A 188 -11.58 21.52 -4.24
N ASN A 189 -11.53 20.88 -3.06
CA ASN A 189 -11.98 19.50 -2.89
C ASN A 189 -13.48 19.35 -3.18
N PHE A 190 -14.32 20.29 -2.71
CA PHE A 190 -15.76 20.30 -2.99
C PHE A 190 -16.06 20.57 -4.48
N GLU A 191 -15.24 21.37 -5.16
CA GLU A 191 -15.33 21.55 -6.61
C GLU A 191 -15.08 20.23 -7.35
N ALA A 192 -13.97 19.55 -7.05
CA ALA A 192 -13.62 18.26 -7.65
C ALA A 192 -14.67 17.16 -7.37
N ASP A 193 -15.18 17.09 -6.15
CA ASP A 193 -16.20 16.12 -5.71
C ASP A 193 -17.58 16.33 -6.37
N VAL A 194 -17.88 17.56 -6.79
CA VAL A 194 -19.08 17.86 -7.60
C VAL A 194 -18.82 17.52 -9.07
N LEU A 195 -17.66 17.90 -9.62
CA LEU A 195 -17.35 17.66 -11.03
C LEU A 195 -17.19 16.17 -11.38
N SER A 196 -16.81 15.32 -10.42
CA SER A 196 -16.75 13.86 -10.60
C SER A 196 -18.12 13.18 -10.58
N GLU A 197 -19.01 13.58 -9.66
CA GLU A 197 -20.36 12.99 -9.53
C GLU A 197 -21.28 13.37 -10.69
N GLU A 198 -21.12 14.58 -11.23
CA GLU A 198 -21.90 15.09 -12.36
C GLU A 198 -21.42 14.50 -13.71
N ASN A 199 -20.26 13.81 -13.72
CA ASN A 199 -19.70 13.11 -14.88
C ASN A 199 -18.87 11.87 -14.47
N PRO A 200 -19.49 10.74 -14.09
CA PRO A 200 -18.79 9.46 -14.04
C PRO A 200 -18.33 9.06 -15.45
N ALA A 201 -17.14 8.45 -15.54
CA ALA A 201 -16.62 7.94 -16.79
C ALA A 201 -17.56 6.86 -17.36
N GLY A 202 -17.98 7.01 -18.62
CA GLY A 202 -19.06 6.21 -19.21
C GLY A 202 -18.74 4.72 -19.31
N ALA A 203 -19.35 3.91 -18.43
CA ALA A 203 -19.22 2.46 -18.46
C ALA A 203 -20.14 1.83 -19.52
N THR A 204 -19.57 1.00 -20.41
CA THR A 204 -20.34 0.24 -21.40
C THR A 204 -21.04 -0.93 -20.71
N THR A 205 -22.38 -0.96 -20.73
CA THR A 205 -23.16 -1.96 -19.97
C THR A 205 -23.29 -3.30 -20.70
N THR A 206 -23.23 -4.40 -19.95
CA THR A 206 -23.81 -5.70 -20.32
C THR A 206 -24.40 -6.32 -19.04
N THR A 207 -25.61 -6.89 -19.12
CA THR A 207 -26.44 -7.16 -17.93
C THR A 207 -26.86 -8.63 -17.84
N THR A 208 -26.71 -9.21 -16.65
CA THR A 208 -27.29 -10.50 -16.24
C THR A 208 -28.00 -10.33 -14.89
N MET A 209 -28.91 -11.22 -14.52
CA MET A 209 -30.03 -10.91 -13.61
C MET A 209 -30.14 -11.85 -12.40
N GLY A 210 -30.46 -11.31 -11.21
CA GLY A 210 -31.13 -12.05 -10.13
C GLY A 210 -30.45 -12.08 -8.75
N GLY A 211 -31.18 -11.70 -7.69
CA GLY A 211 -30.77 -11.82 -6.28
C GLY A 211 -31.46 -10.78 -5.38
N SER A 212 -31.90 -11.18 -4.18
CA SER A 212 -32.56 -10.29 -3.20
C SER A 212 -32.32 -10.77 -1.77
N SER A 213 -32.24 -9.84 -0.80
CA SER A 213 -32.15 -10.15 0.64
C SER A 213 -32.79 -9.05 1.50
N THR A 214 -33.00 -9.34 2.78
CA THR A 214 -33.82 -8.53 3.71
C THR A 214 -32.95 -7.90 4.81
N THR A 215 -33.16 -6.61 5.10
CA THR A 215 -32.37 -5.85 6.09
C THR A 215 -32.82 -6.10 7.53
N THR A 216 -31.85 -6.33 8.43
CA THR A 216 -32.00 -6.24 9.89
C THR A 216 -30.94 -5.30 10.43
N THR A 217 -31.30 -4.35 11.30
CA THR A 217 -30.40 -3.29 11.79
C THR A 217 -29.97 -3.49 13.24
N ILE A 218 -28.65 -3.50 13.49
CA ILE A 218 -28.02 -3.33 14.81
C ILE A 218 -26.90 -2.29 14.64
N ALA A 219 -26.55 -1.53 15.70
CA ALA A 219 -25.76 -0.30 15.59
C ALA A 219 -24.36 -0.40 16.23
N GLY A 220 -23.40 0.33 15.63
CA GLY A 220 -21.99 0.41 16.04
C GLY A 220 -21.12 -0.59 15.24
N CYS A 221 -20.11 -0.18 14.47
CA CYS A 221 -19.42 1.12 14.38
C CYS A 221 -19.61 1.84 13.01
N ALA A 222 -18.92 2.97 12.80
CA ALA A 222 -18.76 3.65 11.49
C ALA A 222 -17.49 4.52 11.54
N PRO A 223 -16.49 4.28 10.66
CA PRO A 223 -16.42 4.84 9.30
C PRO A 223 -16.15 3.72 8.25
N ILE A 224 -15.96 3.92 6.93
CA ILE A 224 -15.71 5.12 6.10
C ILE A 224 -16.65 5.08 4.87
N VAL A 225 -17.22 6.20 4.43
CA VAL A 225 -17.99 6.26 3.16
C VAL A 225 -17.93 7.65 2.50
N ILE A 226 -17.50 7.70 1.24
CA ILE A 226 -18.35 8.18 0.14
C ILE A 226 -18.28 7.09 -0.95
N GLY A 227 -19.42 6.48 -1.31
CA GLY A 227 -19.53 5.46 -2.38
C GLY A 227 -19.31 3.97 -2.03
N GLN A 228 -19.04 3.60 -0.78
CA GLN A 228 -18.48 2.28 -0.40
C GLN A 228 -19.52 1.19 -0.03
N PRO A 229 -19.07 -0.08 -0.06
CA PRO A 229 -19.06 -0.90 1.15
C PRO A 229 -17.64 -1.19 1.66
N ILE A 230 -17.53 -1.53 2.94
CA ILE A 230 -16.27 -1.90 3.62
C ILE A 230 -15.82 -3.32 3.27
N ALA A 231 -16.76 -4.22 2.97
CA ALA A 231 -16.48 -5.52 2.39
C ALA A 231 -16.44 -5.41 0.86
N GLY A 232 -15.36 -5.86 0.24
CA GLY A 232 -15.11 -5.67 -1.18
C GLY A 232 -13.66 -5.96 -1.57
N THR A 233 -13.37 -5.93 -2.87
CA THR A 233 -12.01 -6.10 -3.41
C THR A 233 -11.37 -4.75 -3.69
N TYR A 234 -10.12 -4.61 -3.29
CA TYR A 234 -9.33 -3.39 -3.37
C TYR A 234 -7.98 -3.65 -4.03
N VAL A 235 -7.33 -2.59 -4.50
CA VAL A 235 -5.95 -2.64 -4.99
C VAL A 235 -5.10 -1.51 -4.40
N LEU A 236 -3.99 -1.91 -3.78
CA LEU A 236 -2.86 -1.05 -3.49
C LEU A 236 -1.98 -1.01 -4.73
N ASN A 237 -1.90 0.12 -5.41
CA ASN A 237 -0.96 0.30 -6.51
C ASN A 237 0.35 0.85 -5.95
N GLY A 238 1.44 0.10 -6.14
CA GLY A 238 2.79 0.65 -6.10
C GLY A 238 2.94 1.72 -7.17
N THR A 239 3.77 2.73 -6.91
CA THR A 239 4.10 3.76 -7.89
C THR A 239 5.44 4.41 -7.53
N THR A 240 5.86 5.44 -8.26
CA THR A 240 7.06 6.22 -7.91
C THR A 240 6.77 7.15 -6.72
N GLY A 241 7.58 7.06 -5.66
CA GLY A 241 7.43 7.82 -4.41
C GLY A 241 8.54 8.83 -4.15
N ASP A 242 8.71 9.20 -2.87
CA ASP A 242 9.77 10.08 -2.40
C ASP A 242 11.17 9.44 -2.57
N PHE A 243 12.22 10.27 -2.56
CA PHE A 243 13.60 9.82 -2.36
C PHE A 243 13.89 9.54 -0.88
N ARG A 244 14.46 8.36 -0.60
CA ARG A 244 14.76 7.87 0.74
C ARG A 244 16.16 7.28 0.82
N CYS A 245 16.81 7.46 1.96
CA CYS A 245 18.10 6.83 2.24
C CYS A 245 17.95 5.31 2.35
N THR A 246 18.80 4.55 1.68
CA THR A 246 18.72 3.08 1.62
C THR A 246 19.13 2.40 2.93
N THR A 247 18.91 1.08 3.06
CA THR A 247 19.27 0.33 4.29
C THR A 247 20.76 0.38 4.62
N ASN A 248 21.64 0.52 3.61
CA ASN A 248 23.09 0.65 3.81
C ASN A 248 23.53 2.01 4.37
N SER A 249 22.63 2.98 4.43
CA SER A 249 22.97 4.35 4.83
C SER A 249 23.51 4.38 6.25
N SER A 250 24.68 5.02 6.39
CA SER A 250 25.37 5.20 7.68
C SER A 250 24.83 6.39 8.47
N THR A 251 24.03 7.24 7.82
CA THR A 251 23.29 8.37 8.41
C THR A 251 21.89 8.41 7.80
N ASN A 252 20.89 8.91 8.52
CA ASN A 252 19.53 9.15 8.02
C ASN A 252 18.82 7.94 7.36
N ARG A 253 19.19 6.70 7.71
CA ARG A 253 18.65 5.45 7.13
C ARG A 253 17.11 5.47 7.07
N PHE A 254 16.55 5.19 5.89
CA PHE A 254 15.11 5.29 5.54
C PHE A 254 14.47 6.70 5.59
N GLY A 255 15.19 7.72 6.07
CA GLY A 255 14.74 9.11 6.10
C GLY A 255 14.68 9.75 4.72
N THR A 256 14.04 10.92 4.63
CA THR A 256 13.97 11.74 3.40
C THR A 256 15.35 12.19 2.95
N CYS A 257 15.60 12.18 1.64
CA CYS A 257 16.82 12.73 1.05
C CYS A 257 16.55 13.37 -0.32
N THR A 258 17.53 14.13 -0.78
CA THR A 258 17.67 14.75 -2.11
C THR A 258 19.01 14.39 -2.75
N ASP A 259 20.01 14.02 -1.95
CA ASP A 259 21.31 13.53 -2.39
C ASP A 259 21.95 12.55 -1.39
N ASP A 260 23.01 11.85 -1.82
CA ASP A 260 23.70 10.83 -1.05
C ASP A 260 24.40 11.33 0.23
N ALA A 261 24.81 12.60 0.32
CA ALA A 261 25.54 13.09 1.48
C ALA A 261 24.66 13.15 2.74
N GLN A 262 23.35 13.35 2.56
CA GLN A 262 22.37 13.22 3.64
C GLN A 262 22.26 11.77 4.17
N CYS A 263 22.63 10.78 3.36
CA CYS A 263 22.65 9.36 3.72
C CYS A 263 24.03 8.86 4.21
N GLY A 264 25.03 9.75 4.27
CA GLY A 264 26.42 9.44 4.63
C GLY A 264 27.32 9.00 3.46
N GLY A 265 26.86 9.17 2.22
CA GLY A 265 27.62 8.93 0.99
C GLY A 265 28.31 10.20 0.45
N THR A 266 28.75 10.14 -0.81
CA THR A 266 29.33 11.31 -1.52
C THR A 266 28.26 12.00 -2.38
N ALA A 267 28.08 13.30 -2.20
CA ALA A 267 27.06 14.09 -2.90
C ALA A 267 27.11 13.89 -4.43
N GLY A 268 25.95 13.67 -5.04
CA GLY A 268 25.79 13.52 -6.49
C GLY A 268 26.04 12.11 -7.06
N MET A 269 26.38 11.10 -6.24
CA MET A 269 26.49 9.71 -6.72
C MET A 269 25.14 9.00 -6.89
N HIS A 270 24.11 9.40 -6.12
CA HIS A 270 22.74 8.86 -6.17
C HIS A 270 22.66 7.31 -6.03
N MET A 271 23.52 6.73 -5.19
CA MET A 271 23.53 5.30 -4.86
C MET A 271 23.02 5.01 -3.44
N MET A 272 22.97 6.02 -2.57
CA MET A 272 22.50 5.90 -1.19
C MET A 272 21.17 6.63 -0.94
N CYS A 273 20.84 7.62 -1.77
CA CYS A 273 19.56 8.30 -1.82
C CYS A 273 18.76 7.84 -3.05
N LEU A 274 17.84 6.89 -2.87
CA LEU A 274 17.10 6.25 -3.97
C LEU A 274 15.59 6.52 -3.88
N GLN A 275 14.96 6.61 -5.04
CA GLN A 275 13.52 6.82 -5.15
C GLN A 275 12.75 5.53 -4.84
N LEU A 276 11.66 5.66 -4.09
CA LEU A 276 10.74 4.54 -3.85
C LEU A 276 9.96 4.17 -5.14
N PRO A 277 9.64 2.89 -5.38
CA PRO A 277 9.90 1.75 -4.52
C PRO A 277 11.30 1.16 -4.76
N TRP A 278 11.87 0.59 -3.71
CA TRP A 278 13.04 -0.27 -3.83
C TRP A 278 12.94 -1.44 -2.87
N VAL A 279 13.63 -2.53 -3.23
CA VAL A 279 13.92 -3.65 -2.34
C VAL A 279 15.42 -3.67 -2.08
N THR A 280 15.83 -4.01 -0.87
CA THR A 280 17.19 -4.48 -0.62
C THR A 280 17.14 -5.96 -0.31
N ALA A 281 17.90 -6.76 -1.06
CA ALA A 281 18.29 -8.11 -0.68
C ALA A 281 19.82 -8.13 -0.60
N ASP A 282 20.38 -8.83 0.39
CA ASP A 282 21.82 -8.88 0.68
C ASP A 282 22.57 -7.53 0.51
N SER A 283 22.16 -6.49 1.23
CA SER A 283 22.75 -5.15 1.14
C SER A 283 22.85 -4.56 -0.29
N GLN A 284 22.25 -5.17 -1.32
CA GLN A 284 22.15 -4.64 -2.66
C GLN A 284 20.77 -4.02 -2.85
N VAL A 285 20.74 -2.71 -3.04
CA VAL A 285 19.50 -1.96 -3.22
C VAL A 285 19.13 -1.93 -4.69
N MET A 286 17.92 -2.38 -4.99
CA MET A 286 17.44 -2.60 -6.35
C MET A 286 16.17 -1.76 -6.58
N PRO A 287 16.13 -0.92 -7.64
CA PRO A 287 14.91 -0.23 -8.05
C PRO A 287 13.81 -1.26 -8.32
N PHE A 288 12.69 -1.12 -7.62
CA PHE A 288 11.60 -2.10 -7.68
C PHE A 288 10.57 -1.67 -8.74
N PRO A 289 9.93 -2.59 -9.48
CA PRO A 289 9.03 -2.20 -10.56
C PRO A 289 7.82 -1.38 -10.09
N SER A 290 7.58 -0.24 -10.76
CA SER A 290 6.46 0.68 -10.44
C SER A 290 5.07 0.17 -10.87
N THR A 291 4.99 -1.07 -11.38
CA THR A 291 3.76 -1.75 -11.80
C THR A 291 3.28 -2.80 -10.80
N VAL A 292 3.93 -2.92 -9.63
CA VAL A 292 3.51 -3.90 -8.61
C VAL A 292 2.20 -3.47 -7.96
N GLN A 293 1.28 -4.42 -7.87
CA GLN A 293 -0.04 -4.25 -7.28
C GLN A 293 -0.21 -5.26 -6.14
N THR A 294 -0.84 -4.82 -5.05
CA THR A 294 -1.38 -5.74 -4.04
C THR A 294 -2.90 -5.72 -4.11
N VAL A 295 -3.51 -6.81 -4.59
CA VAL A 295 -4.97 -6.99 -4.60
C VAL A 295 -5.37 -7.67 -3.28
N PHE A 296 -6.48 -7.27 -2.67
CA PHE A 296 -7.01 -7.96 -1.51
C PHE A 296 -8.54 -7.78 -1.39
N THR A 297 -9.21 -8.75 -0.78
CA THR A 297 -10.64 -8.69 -0.47
C THR A 297 -10.84 -8.59 1.03
N VAL A 298 -11.50 -7.52 1.48
CA VAL A 298 -11.97 -7.35 2.87
C VAL A 298 -13.23 -8.19 3.04
N GLY A 299 -13.24 -9.10 4.01
CA GLY A 299 -14.35 -10.02 4.24
C GLY A 299 -15.44 -9.44 5.16
N ALA A 300 -15.06 -9.14 6.41
CA ALA A 300 -15.96 -8.61 7.44
C ALA A 300 -15.17 -7.88 8.54
N ALA A 301 -15.89 -7.13 9.39
CA ALA A 301 -15.33 -6.56 10.61
C ALA A 301 -15.02 -7.66 11.66
N GLY A 302 -13.83 -7.58 12.25
CA GLY A 302 -13.42 -8.38 13.41
C GLY A 302 -13.86 -7.75 14.74
N SER A 303 -13.53 -8.40 15.85
CA SER A 303 -14.02 -8.00 17.18
C SER A 303 -12.92 -7.80 18.23
N PHE A 304 -12.34 -6.60 18.23
CA PHE A 304 -12.08 -5.82 19.46
C PHE A 304 -12.40 -4.33 19.13
N PRO A 305 -12.39 -3.37 20.08
CA PRO A 305 -13.15 -2.14 19.91
C PRO A 305 -12.58 -1.18 18.83
N THR A 306 -13.47 -0.76 17.93
CA THR A 306 -13.32 0.32 16.92
C THR A 306 -12.69 -0.01 15.55
N CYS A 307 -13.30 -0.97 14.84
CA CYS A 307 -13.24 -1.08 13.36
C CYS A 307 -11.92 -1.63 12.77
N GLU A 308 -11.59 -2.87 13.09
CA GLU A 308 -10.65 -3.68 12.29
C GLU A 308 -11.41 -4.60 11.34
N HIS A 309 -10.89 -4.77 10.12
CA HIS A 309 -11.51 -5.59 9.08
C HIS A 309 -10.52 -6.62 8.56
N GLY A 310 -10.90 -7.90 8.62
CA GLY A 310 -10.05 -9.00 8.14
C GLY A 310 -10.01 -9.04 6.62
N VAL A 311 -8.81 -9.21 6.06
CA VAL A 311 -8.61 -9.30 4.61
C VAL A 311 -7.95 -10.60 4.18
N CYS A 312 -8.25 -11.01 2.95
CA CYS A 312 -7.58 -12.07 2.22
C CYS A 312 -6.88 -11.47 0.99
N VAL A 313 -5.59 -11.74 0.83
CA VAL A 313 -4.85 -11.51 -0.42
C VAL A 313 -5.11 -12.73 -1.31
N PRO A 314 -5.80 -12.60 -2.46
CA PRO A 314 -6.17 -13.74 -3.27
C PRO A 314 -4.92 -14.41 -3.84
N CYS A 315 -4.98 -15.73 -3.91
CA CYS A 315 -4.14 -16.55 -4.76
C CYS A 315 -5.00 -17.09 -5.93
N GLY A 316 -4.36 -17.80 -6.85
CA GLY A 316 -5.07 -18.60 -7.84
C GLY A 316 -5.65 -19.88 -7.22
N ASN A 317 -5.52 -20.99 -7.95
CA ASN A 317 -5.66 -22.31 -7.33
C ASN A 317 -4.38 -22.60 -6.52
N PRO A 318 -4.41 -22.73 -5.18
CA PRO A 318 -3.23 -23.05 -4.36
C PRO A 318 -2.72 -24.48 -4.57
N HIS A 319 -3.27 -25.22 -5.53
CA HIS A 319 -2.79 -26.52 -5.99
C HIS A 319 -2.56 -26.54 -7.52
N ALA A 320 -2.34 -25.38 -8.15
CA ALA A 320 -1.82 -25.30 -9.50
C ALA A 320 -0.29 -25.44 -9.50
N SER A 321 0.27 -26.09 -10.52
CA SER A 321 1.69 -25.97 -10.82
C SER A 321 2.00 -24.56 -11.35
N CYS A 322 3.18 -24.05 -11.00
CA CYS A 322 3.60 -22.71 -11.39
C CYS A 322 3.82 -22.62 -12.91
N ALA A 323 3.21 -21.62 -13.56
CA ALA A 323 3.46 -21.35 -14.96
C ALA A 323 4.94 -21.01 -15.21
N GLY A 324 5.60 -21.81 -16.06
CA GLY A 324 7.01 -21.64 -16.42
C GLY A 324 8.00 -22.17 -15.38
N ILE A 325 7.67 -23.19 -14.59
CA ILE A 325 8.62 -23.74 -13.60
C ILE A 325 8.71 -25.27 -13.69
N PRO A 326 9.65 -25.82 -14.50
CA PRO A 326 9.99 -27.23 -14.49
C PRO A 326 10.93 -27.63 -13.34
N GLY A 327 11.86 -26.74 -12.97
CA GLY A 327 13.16 -27.08 -12.37
C GLY A 327 13.21 -27.82 -11.03
N CYS A 328 12.09 -27.99 -10.33
CA CYS A 328 11.99 -28.86 -9.13
C CYS A 328 10.71 -29.73 -9.10
N GLU A 329 10.04 -29.91 -10.24
CA GLU A 329 8.96 -30.91 -10.38
C GLU A 329 9.46 -32.22 -11.02
N ALA A 330 10.73 -32.28 -11.42
CA ALA A 330 11.41 -33.51 -11.80
C ALA A 330 11.24 -34.56 -10.69
N LYS A 331 10.70 -35.72 -11.06
CA LYS A 331 10.67 -36.91 -10.20
C LYS A 331 11.64 -37.93 -10.76
N HIS A 332 12.40 -38.59 -9.90
CA HIS A 332 13.22 -39.74 -10.27
C HIS A 332 12.65 -41.03 -9.68
N CYS A 333 13.03 -42.15 -10.27
CA CYS A 333 12.79 -43.45 -9.66
C CYS A 333 13.78 -43.70 -8.53
N GLN A 334 13.30 -43.90 -7.30
CA GLN A 334 14.17 -44.22 -6.15
C GLN A 334 14.80 -45.63 -6.24
N ALA A 335 14.28 -46.49 -7.13
CA ALA A 335 14.67 -47.88 -7.29
C ALA A 335 14.32 -48.41 -8.70
N GLY A 336 14.62 -49.69 -8.95
CA GLY A 336 14.28 -50.37 -10.21
C GLY A 336 15.30 -50.12 -11.34
N THR A 337 14.97 -50.56 -12.56
CA THR A 337 15.87 -50.48 -13.72
C THR A 337 15.97 -49.08 -14.34
N ARG A 338 15.21 -48.12 -13.80
CA ARG A 338 15.28 -46.68 -14.13
C ARG A 338 15.71 -45.82 -12.95
N VAL A 339 16.38 -46.40 -11.94
CA VAL A 339 16.84 -45.67 -10.75
C VAL A 339 17.62 -44.40 -11.13
N ASN A 340 17.32 -43.28 -10.48
CA ASN A 340 17.84 -41.93 -10.76
C ASN A 340 17.54 -41.39 -12.18
N MET A 341 16.61 -42.00 -12.93
CA MET A 341 16.08 -41.43 -14.19
C MET A 341 14.72 -40.77 -13.95
N GLN A 342 14.41 -39.72 -14.72
CA GLN A 342 13.13 -39.01 -14.66
C GLN A 342 11.91 -39.93 -14.92
N CYS A 343 10.87 -39.76 -14.12
CA CYS A 343 9.58 -40.42 -14.22
C CYS A 343 8.43 -39.39 -14.11
N THR A 344 7.27 -39.74 -14.62
CA THR A 344 6.04 -38.93 -14.62
C THR A 344 4.83 -39.68 -14.06
N THR A 345 4.89 -41.00 -13.93
CA THR A 345 3.88 -41.84 -13.27
C THR A 345 4.46 -42.63 -12.11
N ASP A 346 3.72 -42.72 -11.02
CA ASP A 346 4.10 -43.48 -9.81
C ASP A 346 3.65 -44.96 -9.91
N ASP A 347 4.11 -45.60 -10.98
CA ASP A 347 3.80 -46.98 -11.35
C ASP A 347 5.04 -47.68 -11.93
N THR A 348 4.92 -48.94 -12.33
CA THR A 348 6.02 -49.72 -12.91
C THR A 348 6.13 -49.59 -14.44
N ASN A 349 5.53 -48.55 -15.04
CA ASN A 349 5.52 -48.34 -16.49
C ASN A 349 6.94 -48.14 -17.02
N ALA A 350 7.34 -48.91 -18.05
CA ALA A 350 8.70 -48.90 -18.58
C ALA A 350 9.14 -47.56 -19.23
N THR A 351 8.20 -46.67 -19.55
CA THR A 351 8.47 -45.37 -20.21
C THR A 351 8.19 -44.19 -19.29
N THR A 352 7.08 -44.22 -18.55
CA THR A 352 6.68 -43.10 -17.67
C THR A 352 6.98 -43.33 -16.19
N GLY A 353 7.15 -44.57 -15.75
CA GLY A 353 7.33 -44.94 -14.34
C GLY A 353 8.64 -45.67 -14.06
N CYS A 354 8.62 -46.48 -13.01
CA CYS A 354 9.79 -47.08 -12.36
C CYS A 354 9.73 -48.62 -12.44
N PRO A 355 10.03 -49.21 -13.63
CA PRO A 355 10.01 -50.65 -13.82
C PRO A 355 11.00 -51.36 -12.87
N GLY A 356 10.51 -52.39 -12.18
CA GLY A 356 11.31 -53.11 -11.18
C GLY A 356 11.45 -52.43 -9.80
N ALA A 357 10.76 -51.32 -9.57
CA ALA A 357 10.58 -50.74 -8.23
C ALA A 357 9.26 -51.24 -7.58
N THR A 358 9.13 -51.01 -6.27
CA THR A 358 7.86 -51.22 -5.54
C THR A 358 7.07 -49.91 -5.55
N CYS A 359 5.93 -49.89 -6.24
CA CYS A 359 5.04 -48.73 -6.38
C CYS A 359 3.66 -49.04 -5.75
N PRO A 360 2.88 -48.03 -5.29
CA PRO A 360 3.15 -46.59 -5.31
C PRO A 360 4.25 -46.16 -4.32
N GLY A 361 4.69 -44.92 -4.44
CA GLY A 361 5.81 -44.32 -3.70
C GLY A 361 7.17 -44.56 -4.35
N CYS A 362 7.22 -44.95 -5.64
CA CYS A 362 8.46 -45.28 -6.36
C CYS A 362 9.00 -44.15 -7.23
N CYS A 363 8.12 -43.26 -7.71
CA CYS A 363 8.46 -42.07 -8.49
C CYS A 363 8.39 -40.84 -7.57
N VAL A 364 9.54 -40.43 -7.03
CA VAL A 364 9.68 -39.42 -5.96
C VAL A 364 10.31 -38.15 -6.51
N PHE A 365 10.01 -36.99 -5.94
CA PHE A 365 10.58 -35.72 -6.37
C PHE A 365 12.10 -35.64 -6.11
N ASP A 366 12.82 -34.92 -6.98
CA ASP A 366 14.23 -34.58 -6.80
C ASP A 366 14.44 -33.59 -5.64
N ASN A 367 14.49 -34.11 -4.41
CA ASN A 367 15.05 -33.39 -3.24
C ASN A 367 16.60 -33.27 -3.33
N ALA A 368 17.11 -32.95 -4.52
CA ALA A 368 18.53 -32.84 -4.84
C ALA A 368 19.13 -31.59 -4.17
N GLY A 369 19.53 -31.70 -2.90
CA GLY A 369 20.10 -30.61 -2.12
C GLY A 369 19.08 -29.71 -1.41
N GLY A 370 17.82 -30.15 -1.29
CA GLY A 370 16.81 -29.42 -0.51
C GLY A 370 16.03 -28.34 -1.26
N CYS A 371 15.84 -28.45 -2.58
CA CYS A 371 14.82 -27.65 -3.26
C CYS A 371 13.43 -27.92 -2.67
N ILE A 372 12.62 -26.88 -2.48
CA ILE A 372 11.24 -26.97 -1.99
C ILE A 372 10.30 -27.07 -3.20
N PRO A 373 9.66 -28.23 -3.49
CA PRO A 373 8.95 -28.41 -4.76
C PRO A 373 7.75 -27.48 -4.87
N ARG A 374 7.80 -26.52 -5.79
CA ARG A 374 6.80 -25.44 -5.94
C ARG A 374 5.37 -25.97 -6.14
N GLY A 375 5.18 -27.03 -6.92
CA GLY A 375 3.89 -27.71 -7.07
C GLY A 375 3.32 -28.36 -5.79
N THR A 376 4.10 -28.46 -4.70
CA THR A 376 3.61 -28.89 -3.37
C THR A 376 3.26 -27.74 -2.43
N GLN A 377 3.80 -26.54 -2.66
CA GLN A 377 3.47 -25.35 -1.86
C GLN A 377 2.26 -24.57 -2.40
N GLY A 378 1.98 -24.71 -3.70
CA GLY A 378 0.95 -23.93 -4.38
C GLY A 378 1.53 -22.76 -5.15
N CYS A 379 0.78 -22.29 -6.15
CA CYS A 379 1.21 -21.24 -7.06
C CYS A 379 0.03 -20.37 -7.51
N CYS A 380 0.14 -19.06 -7.34
CA CYS A 380 -0.93 -18.15 -7.71
C CYS A 380 -0.86 -17.77 -9.20
N ASN A 381 -1.73 -18.36 -10.04
CA ASN A 381 -1.90 -17.96 -11.46
C ASN A 381 -2.25 -16.48 -11.66
N GLN A 382 -2.86 -15.86 -10.66
CA GLN A 382 -2.88 -14.42 -10.44
C GLN A 382 -2.49 -14.21 -8.98
N PRO A 383 -1.24 -13.82 -8.68
CA PRO A 383 -0.84 -13.54 -7.32
C PRO A 383 -1.41 -12.18 -6.90
N GLY A 384 -1.88 -12.12 -5.65
CA GLY A 384 -2.32 -10.89 -5.01
C GLY A 384 -1.17 -9.97 -4.62
N PHE A 385 0.10 -10.35 -4.81
CA PHE A 385 1.29 -9.49 -4.77
C PHE A 385 2.35 -9.96 -5.78
N LEU A 386 3.06 -9.04 -6.43
CA LEU A 386 4.00 -9.36 -7.51
C LEU A 386 5.42 -8.88 -7.20
N VAL A 387 6.40 -9.80 -7.25
CA VAL A 387 7.83 -9.48 -7.34
C VAL A 387 8.37 -10.03 -8.67
N PRO A 388 8.49 -9.21 -9.72
CA PRO A 388 9.10 -9.64 -10.98
C PRO A 388 10.55 -10.05 -10.78
N THR A 389 11.05 -10.97 -11.61
CA THR A 389 12.43 -11.48 -11.54
C THR A 389 13.45 -10.33 -11.58
N PHE A 390 14.42 -10.35 -10.65
CA PHE A 390 15.44 -9.31 -10.48
C PHE A 390 16.86 -9.90 -10.47
N PHE A 391 17.84 -9.04 -10.74
CA PHE A 391 19.26 -9.39 -10.85
C PHE A 391 20.02 -9.13 -9.55
N VAL A 392 20.59 -10.19 -8.95
CA VAL A 392 21.51 -10.09 -7.82
C VAL A 392 22.95 -10.12 -8.35
N ASN A 393 23.72 -9.07 -8.08
CA ASN A 393 25.03 -8.80 -8.71
C ASN A 393 26.19 -9.51 -7.98
N ILE A 394 25.98 -10.77 -7.60
CA ILE A 394 26.86 -11.57 -6.74
C ILE A 394 27.15 -12.90 -7.46
N LEU A 395 28.31 -13.52 -7.18
CA LEU A 395 28.83 -14.72 -7.85
C LEU A 395 28.92 -14.66 -9.40
N GLY A 396 28.91 -13.47 -10.00
CA GLY A 396 28.92 -13.29 -11.46
C GLY A 396 27.54 -13.03 -12.08
N GLY A 397 26.49 -12.97 -11.25
CA GLY A 397 25.14 -12.60 -11.65
C GLY A 397 24.15 -13.74 -11.48
N LEU A 398 23.18 -13.56 -10.59
CA LEU A 398 22.10 -14.51 -10.33
C LEU A 398 20.75 -13.86 -10.66
N CYS A 399 19.79 -14.66 -11.13
CA CYS A 399 18.39 -14.28 -11.08
C CYS A 399 17.82 -14.64 -9.70
N SER A 400 16.93 -13.80 -9.21
CA SER A 400 16.08 -14.11 -8.07
C SER A 400 14.63 -13.69 -8.34
N ARG A 401 13.69 -14.48 -7.85
CA ARG A 401 12.24 -14.29 -8.01
C ARG A 401 11.56 -14.64 -6.70
N VAL A 402 10.54 -13.88 -6.34
CA VAL A 402 9.70 -14.17 -5.16
C VAL A 402 8.27 -14.36 -5.64
N ASP A 403 7.70 -15.53 -5.36
CA ASP A 403 6.35 -15.90 -5.80
C ASP A 403 5.44 -16.12 -4.60
N GLN A 404 4.23 -15.58 -4.64
CA GLN A 404 3.19 -15.93 -3.69
C GLN A 404 2.77 -17.41 -3.88
N ILE A 405 2.81 -18.18 -2.79
CA ILE A 405 2.53 -19.63 -2.77
C ILE A 405 1.13 -19.97 -2.20
N ASP A 406 0.69 -19.28 -1.15
CA ASP A 406 -0.66 -19.41 -0.56
C ASP A 406 -1.33 -18.03 -0.39
N CYS A 407 -2.62 -18.02 -0.05
CA CYS A 407 -3.38 -16.82 0.22
C CYS A 407 -2.91 -16.08 1.47
N GLY A 408 -2.59 -14.80 1.30
CA GLY A 408 -2.24 -13.93 2.41
C GLY A 408 -3.44 -13.48 3.25
N ILE A 409 -3.17 -13.04 4.47
CA ILE A 409 -4.15 -12.48 5.40
C ILE A 409 -3.67 -11.16 5.99
N GLY A 410 -4.60 -10.34 6.48
CA GLY A 410 -4.24 -9.10 7.13
C GLY A 410 -5.40 -8.39 7.80
N VAL A 411 -5.14 -7.17 8.25
CA VAL A 411 -6.14 -6.25 8.79
C VAL A 411 -6.09 -4.90 8.08
N VAL A 412 -7.28 -4.33 7.88
CA VAL A 412 -7.45 -2.87 7.71
C VAL A 412 -8.02 -2.31 9.00
N ASN A 413 -7.19 -1.59 9.75
CA ASN A 413 -7.65 -0.82 10.90
C ASN A 413 -8.12 0.56 10.42
N THR A 414 -9.38 0.90 10.71
CA THR A 414 -10.00 2.18 10.36
C THR A 414 -10.46 2.96 11.59
N SER A 415 -9.88 2.69 12.77
CA SER A 415 -10.21 3.40 14.01
C SER A 415 -9.93 4.90 13.86
N ASN A 416 -10.80 5.76 14.39
CA ASN A 416 -10.61 7.22 14.34
C ASN A 416 -11.23 7.86 15.60
N PRO A 417 -10.41 8.37 16.55
CA PRO A 417 -8.95 8.37 16.57
C PRO A 417 -8.36 6.94 16.57
N GLN A 418 -7.08 6.83 16.21
CA GLN A 418 -6.41 5.54 16.12
C GLN A 418 -6.31 4.84 17.48
N THR A 419 -6.69 3.55 17.52
CA THR A 419 -6.56 2.65 18.67
C THR A 419 -5.95 1.29 18.31
N GLY A 420 -5.60 1.07 17.04
CA GLY A 420 -4.86 -0.11 16.61
C GLY A 420 -3.40 -0.05 16.99
N ASP A 421 -2.76 -1.21 17.04
CA ASP A 421 -1.35 -1.43 17.39
C ASP A 421 -0.83 -2.42 16.34
N ASN A 422 -0.28 -1.89 15.23
CA ASN A 422 -0.16 -2.58 13.96
C ASN A 422 1.27 -2.71 13.43
N GLU A 423 2.27 -2.29 14.21
CA GLU A 423 3.67 -2.57 13.89
C GLU A 423 3.92 -4.09 13.77
N VAL A 424 4.95 -4.42 13.01
CA VAL A 424 5.50 -5.77 12.88
C VAL A 424 6.95 -5.70 13.34
N THR A 425 7.26 -6.39 14.43
CA THR A 425 8.64 -6.62 14.86
C THR A 425 8.98 -8.07 14.55
N LYS A 426 9.85 -8.29 13.59
CA LYS A 426 10.54 -9.57 13.42
C LYS A 426 11.80 -9.55 14.27
N ASN A 427 12.11 -10.70 14.84
CA ASN A 427 13.41 -11.02 15.39
C ASN A 427 13.83 -12.38 14.84
N ALA A 428 15.09 -12.55 14.49
CA ALA A 428 15.60 -13.79 13.93
C ALA A 428 16.80 -14.35 14.71
N ASP A 429 16.93 -15.67 14.67
CA ASP A 429 18.05 -16.44 15.22
C ASP A 429 18.43 -17.54 14.20
N THR A 430 19.73 -17.69 13.91
CA THR A 430 20.26 -18.72 12.99
C THR A 430 21.00 -19.85 13.71
N SER A 431 20.94 -19.89 15.04
CA SER A 431 21.25 -21.08 15.83
C SER A 431 20.01 -21.98 15.93
N ASP A 432 20.18 -23.23 16.34
CA ASP A 432 19.05 -24.10 16.76
C ASP A 432 18.30 -23.40 17.92
N PRO A 433 17.08 -22.89 17.69
CA PRO A 433 16.34 -22.14 18.68
C PRO A 433 15.34 -23.02 19.46
N GLY A 434 15.53 -24.34 19.37
CA GLY A 434 14.78 -25.41 20.03
C GLY A 434 13.40 -25.70 19.44
N ALA A 435 13.10 -27.01 19.34
CA ALA A 435 11.79 -27.57 19.04
C ALA A 435 11.19 -27.08 17.70
N ASP A 436 11.70 -27.64 16.61
CA ASP A 436 11.22 -27.43 15.25
C ASP A 436 9.67 -27.47 15.11
N CYS A 437 9.14 -26.63 14.23
CA CYS A 437 7.71 -26.63 13.92
C CYS A 437 7.29 -27.85 13.10
N CYS A 438 6.21 -28.52 13.51
CA CYS A 438 5.64 -29.62 12.73
C CYS A 438 4.90 -29.13 11.47
N TYR A 439 5.55 -29.27 10.31
CA TYR A 439 5.00 -29.05 8.97
C TYR A 439 3.90 -30.07 8.62
N ASN A 440 2.71 -29.90 9.20
CA ASN A 440 1.55 -30.76 8.95
C ASN A 440 1.17 -30.79 7.46
N GLY A 441 1.39 -31.93 6.80
CA GLY A 441 1.01 -32.17 5.40
C GLY A 441 2.19 -32.32 4.44
N HIS A 442 3.41 -31.96 4.84
CA HIS A 442 4.59 -32.24 4.02
C HIS A 442 4.89 -33.76 3.99
N PRO A 443 5.10 -34.41 2.83
CA PRO A 443 5.31 -35.86 2.77
C PRO A 443 6.64 -36.32 3.39
N ALA A 444 7.55 -35.40 3.70
CA ALA A 444 8.74 -35.63 4.50
C ALA A 444 8.69 -34.89 5.86
N SER A 445 7.50 -34.65 6.42
CA SER A 445 7.36 -34.02 7.74
C SER A 445 7.94 -34.94 8.82
N GLU A 446 8.93 -34.44 9.55
CA GLU A 446 9.74 -35.19 10.51
C GLU A 446 9.01 -35.52 11.84
N CYS A 447 7.73 -35.15 11.93
CA CYS A 447 6.92 -35.31 13.14
C CYS A 447 6.12 -36.62 13.18
N LEU A 448 6.42 -37.46 14.19
CA LEU A 448 5.61 -38.62 14.53
C LEU A 448 4.64 -38.27 15.66
N GLY A 449 3.34 -38.20 15.37
CA GLY A 449 2.30 -37.95 16.38
C GLY A 449 2.29 -36.53 16.97
N GLY A 450 2.90 -35.55 16.30
CA GLY A 450 3.00 -34.17 16.76
C GLY A 450 4.28 -33.83 17.53
N THR A 451 5.27 -34.72 17.53
CA THR A 451 6.62 -34.48 18.05
C THR A 451 7.63 -34.62 16.91
N ASN A 452 8.45 -33.61 16.65
CA ASN A 452 9.55 -33.73 15.69
C ASN A 452 10.60 -34.73 16.22
N LEU A 453 11.04 -35.67 15.38
CA LEU A 453 12.08 -36.66 15.69
C LEU A 453 13.47 -36.26 15.18
N SER A 454 13.57 -35.17 14.41
CA SER A 454 14.79 -34.55 13.86
C SER A 454 15.04 -33.16 14.47
N ASP A 455 14.62 -32.94 15.72
CA ASP A 455 14.99 -31.74 16.49
C ASP A 455 16.52 -31.63 16.57
N ASP A 456 17.06 -30.41 16.41
CA ASP A 456 18.45 -30.26 15.99
C ASP A 456 19.49 -30.61 17.07
N PRO A 457 20.72 -30.97 16.66
CA PRO A 457 21.79 -31.22 17.60
C PRO A 457 22.25 -29.90 18.23
N THR A 458 21.97 -29.74 19.54
CA THR A 458 22.41 -28.60 20.39
C THR A 458 23.75 -27.99 19.98
N ILE A 459 23.93 -26.68 20.19
CA ILE A 459 25.13 -25.92 19.78
C ILE A 459 26.50 -26.59 20.01
N VAL A 460 26.67 -27.37 21.08
CA VAL A 460 27.91 -28.11 21.38
C VAL A 460 28.14 -29.28 20.42
N ALA A 461 27.07 -29.96 20.00
CA ALA A 461 27.06 -31.03 19.01
C ALA A 461 27.11 -30.50 17.57
N GLN A 462 26.48 -29.34 17.27
CA GLN A 462 26.75 -28.56 16.06
C GLN A 462 28.22 -28.11 15.98
N GLY A 463 28.87 -27.79 17.10
CA GLY A 463 30.28 -27.37 17.16
C GLY A 463 30.52 -25.86 17.34
N GLY A 464 29.54 -25.13 17.86
CA GLY A 464 29.65 -23.71 18.25
C GLY A 464 29.32 -22.69 17.16
N CYS A 465 29.26 -21.40 17.55
CA CYS A 465 28.89 -20.26 16.69
C CYS A 465 29.91 -19.99 15.56
N ASN A 466 29.98 -20.86 14.54
CA ASN A 466 30.92 -20.70 13.44
C ASN A 466 30.39 -21.36 12.14
N PRO A 467 30.95 -21.03 10.96
CA PRO A 467 30.46 -21.54 9.67
C PRO A 467 30.57 -23.04 9.47
N ALA A 468 31.51 -23.71 10.15
CA ALA A 468 31.62 -25.16 10.10
C ALA A 468 30.69 -25.85 11.13
N GLY A 469 30.22 -25.10 12.14
CA GLY A 469 29.35 -25.56 13.21
C GLY A 469 27.88 -25.19 12.97
N ALA A 470 27.24 -24.46 13.89
CA ALA A 470 25.83 -24.07 13.71
C ALA A 470 25.57 -23.21 12.46
N GLY A 471 26.58 -22.52 11.90
CA GLY A 471 26.45 -21.84 10.61
C GLY A 471 26.47 -22.75 9.37
N ASN A 472 26.60 -24.06 9.56
CA ASN A 472 26.31 -25.07 8.56
C ASN A 472 24.85 -25.54 8.58
N ASP A 473 24.06 -25.13 9.58
CA ASP A 473 22.63 -25.45 9.62
C ASP A 473 21.84 -24.68 8.55
N TYR A 474 20.68 -25.21 8.17
CA TYR A 474 19.73 -24.58 7.25
C TYR A 474 18.40 -24.25 7.95
N LYS A 475 18.24 -24.68 9.20
CA LYS A 475 17.12 -24.31 10.06
C LYS A 475 17.50 -23.08 10.90
N GLY A 476 16.48 -22.32 11.25
CA GLY A 476 16.54 -21.08 12.01
C GLY A 476 15.11 -20.66 12.33
N LYS A 477 14.91 -19.48 12.93
CA LYS A 477 13.57 -19.06 13.39
C LYS A 477 13.40 -17.56 13.39
N ILE A 478 12.35 -17.09 12.73
CA ILE A 478 11.94 -15.69 12.77
C ILE A 478 10.64 -15.57 13.59
N VAL A 479 10.78 -15.00 14.79
CA VAL A 479 9.66 -14.67 15.66
C VAL A 479 9.07 -13.32 15.22
N SER A 480 7.89 -13.36 14.60
CA SER A 480 7.08 -12.17 14.30
C SER A 480 6.17 -11.81 15.48
N THR A 481 6.38 -10.64 16.06
CA THR A 481 5.48 -10.00 17.03
C THR A 481 4.68 -8.88 16.35
N ILE A 482 3.37 -8.80 16.67
CA ILE A 482 2.48 -7.73 16.20
C ILE A 482 2.26 -6.75 17.36
N GLY A 483 2.42 -5.46 17.07
CA GLY A 483 2.22 -4.36 18.00
C GLY A 483 3.40 -4.10 18.95
N ASN A 484 3.39 -2.93 19.56
CA ASN A 484 4.35 -2.44 20.55
C ASN A 484 3.69 -2.15 21.92
N GLY A 485 2.36 -2.24 22.03
CA GLY A 485 1.57 -1.89 23.20
C GLY A 485 1.08 -0.43 23.23
N SER A 486 1.26 0.32 22.14
CA SER A 486 0.84 1.73 22.01
C SER A 486 0.07 1.94 20.70
N PRO A 487 -1.00 2.76 20.66
CA PRO A 487 -1.70 3.03 19.42
C PRO A 487 -0.83 3.65 18.32
N ASP A 488 -1.07 3.22 17.07
CA ASP A 488 -0.40 3.77 15.89
C ASP A 488 -0.66 5.29 15.71
N VAL A 489 0.03 5.91 14.75
CA VAL A 489 -0.28 7.28 14.31
C VAL A 489 -1.68 7.39 13.67
N ASN A 490 -2.32 8.56 13.72
CA ASN A 490 -3.68 8.71 13.18
C ASN A 490 -3.76 8.53 11.65
N GLY A 491 -4.42 7.46 11.21
CA GLY A 491 -4.85 7.22 9.84
C GLY A 491 -5.34 5.78 9.64
N ILE A 492 -5.74 5.43 8.42
CA ILE A 492 -6.11 4.06 8.08
C ILE A 492 -4.84 3.23 7.95
N HIS A 493 -4.71 2.22 8.81
CA HIS A 493 -3.57 1.31 8.83
C HIS A 493 -3.88 -0.02 8.14
N TYR A 494 -2.87 -0.50 7.43
CA TYR A 494 -2.83 -1.79 6.76
C TYR A 494 -1.65 -2.58 7.31
N ARG A 495 -1.89 -3.84 7.69
CA ARG A 495 -0.88 -4.89 7.86
C ARG A 495 -1.36 -6.08 7.04
N LEU A 496 -0.63 -6.40 5.98
CA LEU A 496 -0.86 -7.59 5.16
C LEU A 496 0.26 -8.61 5.47
N THR A 497 -0.02 -9.90 5.35
CA THR A 497 0.91 -11.02 5.47
C THR A 497 0.73 -11.91 4.24
N THR A 498 1.77 -12.07 3.43
CA THR A 498 1.74 -12.84 2.18
C THR A 498 2.76 -13.98 2.24
N PRO A 499 2.31 -15.25 2.21
CA PRO A 499 3.18 -16.41 2.08
C PRO A 499 3.85 -16.44 0.72
N GLU A 500 5.18 -16.39 0.72
CA GLU A 500 6.03 -16.26 -0.45
C GLU A 500 7.13 -17.31 -0.48
N LEU A 501 7.60 -17.68 -1.67
CA LEU A 501 8.81 -18.45 -1.87
C LEU A 501 9.80 -17.61 -2.69
N SER A 502 10.91 -17.25 -2.06
CA SER A 502 12.08 -16.76 -2.78
C SER A 502 12.81 -17.92 -3.44
N THR A 503 13.33 -17.69 -4.64
CA THR A 503 14.15 -18.65 -5.38
C THR A 503 15.25 -17.88 -6.09
N THR A 504 16.50 -18.29 -5.89
CA THR A 504 17.69 -17.67 -6.51
C THR A 504 18.50 -18.72 -7.25
N TRP A 505 18.94 -18.42 -8.47
CA TRP A 505 19.60 -19.38 -9.36
C TRP A 505 20.54 -18.70 -10.37
N THR A 506 21.39 -19.50 -11.02
CA THR A 506 22.20 -19.05 -12.16
C THR A 506 21.36 -19.09 -13.44
N ASP A 507 20.99 -17.93 -13.98
CA ASP A 507 20.28 -17.86 -15.27
C ASP A 507 21.26 -18.13 -16.44
N SER A 508 20.92 -19.13 -17.26
CA SER A 508 21.67 -19.56 -18.45
C SER A 508 21.08 -19.03 -19.77
N GLN A 509 19.89 -18.43 -19.70
CA GLN A 509 19.06 -17.98 -20.82
C GLN A 509 19.24 -16.47 -21.07
N SER A 510 19.43 -15.69 -20.00
CA SER A 510 19.80 -14.28 -20.06
C SER A 510 21.24 -14.08 -20.57
N PRO A 511 21.54 -12.94 -21.21
CA PRO A 511 22.92 -12.51 -21.43
C PRO A 511 23.72 -12.49 -20.12
N SER A 512 24.95 -13.03 -20.14
CA SER A 512 25.81 -13.14 -18.96
C SER A 512 25.94 -11.81 -18.20
N GLY A 513 25.67 -11.84 -16.89
CA GLY A 513 25.64 -10.64 -16.03
C GLY A 513 24.34 -9.83 -16.13
N THR A 514 23.24 -10.43 -16.61
CA THR A 514 21.90 -9.84 -16.58
C THR A 514 20.86 -10.87 -16.13
N CYS A 515 19.69 -10.40 -15.71
CA CYS A 515 18.50 -11.22 -15.49
C CYS A 515 17.34 -10.58 -16.25
N ALA A 516 16.68 -11.32 -17.14
CA ALA A 516 15.53 -10.80 -17.89
C ALA A 516 14.27 -10.75 -17.01
N ASN A 517 13.43 -9.73 -17.22
CA ASN A 517 12.13 -9.67 -16.55
C ASN A 517 11.26 -10.81 -17.07
N GLY A 518 10.88 -11.72 -16.16
CA GLY A 518 10.17 -12.96 -16.50
C GLY A 518 11.07 -14.19 -16.66
N SER A 519 12.39 -14.09 -16.44
CA SER A 519 13.27 -15.26 -16.32
C SER A 519 12.74 -16.24 -15.28
N THR A 520 12.91 -17.52 -15.59
CA THR A 520 12.47 -18.69 -14.82
C THR A 520 13.67 -19.56 -14.44
N TYR A 521 13.48 -20.44 -13.45
CA TYR A 521 14.46 -21.46 -13.09
C TYR A 521 14.11 -22.77 -13.80
N ASP A 522 15.03 -23.27 -14.61
CA ASP A 522 14.80 -24.36 -15.56
C ASP A 522 15.79 -25.53 -15.41
N ASP A 523 15.40 -26.72 -15.89
CA ASP A 523 16.16 -27.97 -15.78
C ASP A 523 17.61 -27.83 -16.30
N GLY A 524 18.58 -27.97 -15.39
CA GLY A 524 20.02 -27.91 -15.70
C GLY A 524 20.72 -26.61 -15.27
N GLU A 525 19.98 -25.62 -14.78
CA GLU A 525 20.54 -24.45 -14.11
C GLU A 525 20.95 -24.78 -12.67
N LEU A 526 21.89 -24.03 -12.09
CA LEU A 526 22.26 -24.19 -10.68
C LEU A 526 21.27 -23.41 -9.81
N LEU A 527 20.42 -24.13 -9.08
CA LEU A 527 19.71 -23.57 -7.94
C LEU A 527 20.72 -23.13 -6.87
N VAL A 528 20.62 -21.89 -6.42
CA VAL A 528 21.52 -21.31 -5.41
C VAL A 528 20.83 -21.27 -4.05
N SER A 529 19.55 -20.91 -3.98
CA SER A 529 18.78 -20.98 -2.73
C SER A 529 17.27 -20.96 -2.96
N GLN A 530 16.52 -21.49 -1.97
CA GLN A 530 15.08 -21.32 -1.83
C GLN A 530 14.73 -21.11 -0.36
N LEU A 531 13.85 -20.13 -0.10
CA LEU A 531 13.43 -19.75 1.25
C LEU A 531 11.95 -19.37 1.23
N VAL A 532 11.18 -19.96 2.14
CA VAL A 532 9.81 -19.51 2.43
C VAL A 532 9.91 -18.21 3.22
N LEU A 533 9.11 -17.22 2.84
CA LEU A 533 9.09 -15.89 3.43
C LEU A 533 7.64 -15.50 3.76
N GLN A 534 7.45 -14.70 4.79
CA GLN A 534 6.18 -14.07 5.12
C GLN A 534 6.34 -12.56 4.92
N ALA A 535 6.04 -12.06 3.72
CA ALA A 535 6.06 -10.62 3.48
C ALA A 535 4.96 -9.97 4.31
N GLN A 536 5.38 -9.18 5.30
CA GLN A 536 4.49 -8.54 6.26
C GLN A 536 4.50 -7.00 6.10
N PRO A 537 4.14 -6.45 4.93
CA PRO A 537 4.13 -5.00 4.74
C PRO A 537 3.09 -4.36 5.66
N THR A 538 3.57 -3.53 6.57
CA THR A 538 2.76 -2.70 7.46
C THR A 538 3.03 -1.22 7.20
N THR A 539 2.04 -0.40 7.56
CA THR A 539 2.03 1.07 7.45
C THR A 539 2.22 1.75 8.79
N ALA A 540 2.20 0.98 9.89
CA ALA A 540 2.47 1.44 11.24
C ALA A 540 3.96 1.54 11.51
N GLY A 541 4.70 0.44 11.32
CA GLY A 541 6.12 0.36 11.61
C GLY A 541 6.63 -1.06 11.41
N ALA A 542 7.75 -1.22 10.71
CA ALA A 542 8.39 -2.53 10.54
C ALA A 542 9.78 -2.52 11.19
N THR A 543 10.09 -3.51 12.01
CA THR A 543 11.40 -3.65 12.68
C THR A 543 11.94 -5.06 12.49
N GLY A 544 13.25 -5.18 12.26
CA GLY A 544 14.01 -6.42 12.37
C GLY A 544 15.14 -6.29 13.39
N SER A 545 15.38 -7.29 14.25
CA SER A 545 16.65 -7.41 15.00
C SER A 545 17.04 -8.87 15.27
N PHE A 546 18.30 -9.25 15.02
CA PHE A 546 18.86 -10.53 15.48
C PHE A 546 18.98 -10.55 16.99
N VAL A 547 18.32 -11.53 17.59
CA VAL A 547 18.30 -11.75 19.02
C VAL A 547 18.74 -13.18 19.28
N ASP A 548 19.62 -13.32 20.27
CA ASP A 548 19.99 -14.61 20.88
C ASP A 548 18.76 -15.08 21.68
N MET A 549 17.94 -15.95 21.07
CA MET A 549 16.62 -16.34 21.60
C MET A 549 16.70 -17.53 22.55
N ASN A 550 17.62 -18.46 22.27
CA ASN A 550 17.88 -19.65 23.08
C ASN A 550 18.86 -19.37 24.25
N GLY A 551 19.67 -18.31 24.17
CA GLY A 551 20.71 -17.97 25.13
C GLY A 551 22.04 -18.71 24.89
N ASP A 552 22.28 -19.22 23.68
CA ASP A 552 23.49 -19.98 23.33
C ASP A 552 24.66 -19.09 22.89
N GLY A 553 24.39 -17.81 22.61
CA GLY A 553 25.37 -16.81 22.14
C GLY A 553 25.53 -16.73 20.61
N CYS A 554 24.77 -17.50 19.84
CA CYS A 554 24.99 -17.79 18.42
C CYS A 554 23.91 -17.23 17.48
N LYS A 555 23.21 -16.14 17.85
CA LYS A 555 22.23 -15.42 17.00
C LYS A 555 22.59 -15.24 15.53
N ARG A 556 23.90 -15.14 15.22
CA ARG A 556 24.48 -15.28 13.89
C ARG A 556 25.47 -16.45 13.88
N ALA A 557 24.96 -17.66 13.77
CA ALA A 557 25.79 -18.82 13.54
C ALA A 557 26.28 -18.77 12.09
N GLY A 558 27.57 -18.47 11.85
CA GLY A 558 28.15 -18.44 10.50
C GLY A 558 28.94 -17.17 10.18
N GLN A 559 28.99 -16.81 8.89
CA GLN A 559 29.64 -15.60 8.39
C GLN A 559 28.58 -14.75 7.66
N GLY A 560 28.25 -13.56 8.16
CA GLY A 560 27.27 -12.66 7.54
C GLY A 560 27.79 -11.99 6.25
N PHE A 561 26.95 -11.77 5.21
CA PHE A 561 27.36 -11.15 3.93
C PHE A 561 27.88 -9.74 4.20
N ILE A 562 27.15 -9.03 5.07
CA ILE A 562 27.71 -7.99 5.94
C ILE A 562 28.51 -8.67 7.05
N THR A 563 29.80 -8.33 7.18
CA THR A 563 30.73 -8.90 8.17
C THR A 563 30.09 -9.09 9.54
N ALA A 564 30.14 -10.32 10.09
CA ALA A 564 29.52 -10.69 11.37
C ALA A 564 30.01 -9.92 12.62
N THR A 565 30.98 -9.01 12.45
CA THR A 565 31.46 -8.06 13.47
C THR A 565 30.72 -6.72 13.46
N ASN A 566 29.84 -6.45 12.49
CA ASN A 566 29.11 -5.19 12.39
C ASN A 566 27.79 -5.21 13.18
N ALA A 567 27.88 -4.95 14.49
CA ALA A 567 26.70 -4.90 15.36
C ALA A 567 25.60 -3.91 14.91
N ALA A 568 25.92 -2.90 14.09
CA ALA A 568 24.95 -1.95 13.55
C ALA A 568 24.03 -2.54 12.45
N THR A 569 24.16 -3.83 12.15
CA THR A 569 23.26 -4.61 11.28
C THR A 569 22.58 -5.76 12.00
N ASP A 570 22.80 -5.93 13.31
CA ASP A 570 21.99 -6.80 14.18
C ASP A 570 20.62 -6.19 14.53
N GLY A 571 20.41 -4.92 14.18
CA GLY A 571 19.21 -4.16 14.52
C GLY A 571 19.17 -3.67 15.98
N PRO A 572 18.01 -3.16 16.43
CA PRO A 572 16.77 -3.00 15.67
C PRO A 572 16.90 -2.07 14.45
N ILE A 573 16.53 -2.58 13.27
CA ILE A 573 16.42 -1.84 12.02
C ILE A 573 14.94 -1.46 11.85
N THR A 574 14.56 -0.30 12.39
CA THR A 574 13.16 0.18 12.37
C THR A 574 12.88 1.11 11.20
N VAL A 575 11.91 0.73 10.37
CA VAL A 575 11.24 1.54 9.36
C VAL A 575 9.91 2.01 9.95
N GLY A 576 9.95 3.07 10.77
CA GLY A 576 8.79 3.58 11.53
C GLY A 576 7.92 4.61 10.77
N PRO A 577 6.84 5.11 11.41
CA PRO A 577 5.95 6.13 10.84
C PRO A 577 6.44 7.56 11.10
N SER A 578 7.40 7.72 12.01
CA SER A 578 8.11 8.96 12.29
C SER A 578 9.45 8.62 12.98
N PRO A 579 10.60 9.15 12.54
CA PRO A 579 10.83 9.99 11.35
C PRO A 579 10.95 9.18 10.04
N GLY A 580 10.58 7.89 10.06
CA GLY A 580 10.71 6.97 8.93
C GLY A 580 9.79 7.27 7.73
N PRO A 581 9.83 6.42 6.69
CA PRO A 581 9.10 6.65 5.44
C PRO A 581 7.63 6.20 5.48
N LEU A 582 7.22 5.45 6.50
CA LEU A 582 5.86 4.91 6.55
C LEU A 582 4.84 5.99 6.86
N LYS A 583 3.62 5.79 6.38
CA LYS A 583 2.45 6.58 6.76
C LYS A 583 1.19 5.76 6.52
N PRO A 584 0.18 5.84 7.40
CA PRO A 584 -1.16 5.36 7.07
C PRO A 584 -1.77 6.17 5.93
N GLN A 585 -2.84 5.65 5.34
CA GLN A 585 -3.68 6.44 4.44
C GLN A 585 -4.55 7.40 5.27
N PRO A 586 -4.52 8.73 5.04
CA PRO A 586 -5.43 9.65 5.72
C PRO A 586 -6.91 9.28 5.48
N TYR A 587 -7.77 9.47 6.49
CA TYR A 587 -9.18 9.05 6.43
C TYR A 587 -10.02 9.72 5.32
N ASN A 588 -9.52 10.82 4.74
CA ASN A 588 -10.11 11.53 3.59
C ASN A 588 -9.56 11.05 2.23
N GLY A 589 -8.66 10.06 2.21
CA GLY A 589 -8.02 9.54 1.00
C GLY A 589 -7.05 10.49 0.28
N SER A 590 -6.64 11.62 0.88
CA SER A 590 -5.90 12.67 0.16
C SER A 590 -4.44 12.32 -0.19
N SER A 591 -3.92 11.20 0.30
CA SER A 591 -2.67 10.58 -0.14
C SER A 591 -2.74 9.08 0.10
N GLY A 592 -1.96 8.30 -0.66
CA GLY A 592 -1.78 6.89 -0.32
C GLY A 592 -0.95 6.70 0.94
N ALA A 593 -0.99 5.47 1.44
CA ALA A 593 -0.07 5.00 2.47
C ALA A 593 1.36 4.87 1.92
N VAL A 594 2.31 4.59 2.82
CA VAL A 594 3.58 3.94 2.49
C VAL A 594 3.75 2.80 3.47
N SER A 595 3.99 1.59 2.96
CA SER A 595 4.30 0.41 3.75
C SER A 595 5.72 -0.09 3.54
N ALA A 596 6.23 -0.83 4.51
CA ALA A 596 7.44 -1.63 4.36
C ALA A 596 7.29 -2.99 5.04
N ALA A 597 7.98 -3.98 4.48
CA ALA A 597 8.33 -5.21 5.17
C ALA A 597 9.83 -5.16 5.50
N VAL A 598 10.19 -5.63 6.69
CA VAL A 598 11.58 -5.85 7.11
C VAL A 598 11.72 -7.31 7.49
N SER A 599 12.43 -8.07 6.65
CA SER A 599 13.15 -9.28 7.05
C SER A 599 14.66 -9.00 6.97
N GLU A 600 15.48 -9.88 7.53
CA GLU A 600 16.76 -9.47 8.14
C GLU A 600 18.03 -10.03 7.47
N VAL A 601 19.10 -9.23 7.43
CA VAL A 601 20.27 -9.42 6.52
C VAL A 601 21.43 -10.30 7.07
N PHE A 602 21.37 -11.59 6.73
CA PHE A 602 22.36 -12.68 6.86
C PHE A 602 22.59 -13.21 5.41
N SER A 603 23.54 -14.06 4.98
CA SER A 603 24.90 -14.55 5.29
C SER A 603 25.37 -15.16 3.94
N GLY A 604 26.58 -15.03 3.37
CA GLY A 604 27.93 -14.63 3.83
C GLY A 604 28.92 -14.27 2.70
N PRO A 605 30.05 -13.52 2.92
CA PRO A 605 31.08 -13.30 1.89
C PRO A 605 31.74 -14.60 1.41
N ASN A 606 31.44 -15.71 2.10
CA ASN A 606 31.76 -17.09 1.72
C ASN A 606 30.54 -18.05 1.87
N SER A 607 29.30 -17.55 2.02
CA SER A 607 28.08 -18.38 2.19
C SER A 607 26.98 -17.93 1.22
N PRO A 608 27.04 -18.27 -0.07
CA PRO A 608 26.10 -17.75 -1.06
C PRO A 608 24.73 -18.45 -1.11
N ILE A 609 24.40 -19.31 -0.14
CA ILE A 609 23.42 -20.41 -0.31
C ILE A 609 22.25 -20.36 0.71
N LYS A 610 22.45 -19.73 1.87
CA LYS A 610 21.66 -20.03 3.07
C LYS A 610 20.63 -18.98 3.50
N ASP A 611 20.74 -17.74 3.03
CA ASP A 611 20.03 -16.61 3.63
C ASP A 611 19.56 -15.59 2.60
N ILE A 612 18.32 -15.09 2.72
CA ILE A 612 17.80 -13.94 1.98
C ILE A 612 17.00 -13.04 2.94
N GLY A 613 17.71 -12.12 3.59
CA GLY A 613 17.09 -10.97 4.22
C GLY A 613 16.58 -9.97 3.19
N PHE A 614 15.29 -9.63 3.24
CA PHE A 614 14.70 -8.63 2.34
C PHE A 614 14.05 -7.46 3.08
N VAL A 615 14.39 -6.23 2.65
CA VAL A 615 13.71 -5.00 3.08
C VAL A 615 13.04 -4.39 1.87
N ALA A 616 11.72 -4.48 1.79
CA ALA A 616 10.92 -3.90 0.71
C ALA A 616 10.20 -2.65 1.22
N ILE A 617 10.41 -1.49 0.58
CA ILE A 617 9.66 -0.26 0.87
C ILE A 617 8.85 0.14 -0.36
N THR A 618 7.53 0.05 -0.23
CA THR A 618 6.57 0.30 -1.29
C THR A 618 5.73 1.54 -0.97
N PRO A 619 5.76 2.60 -1.80
CA PRO A 619 4.87 3.74 -1.65
C PRO A 619 3.58 3.43 -2.42
N GLN A 620 2.44 3.88 -1.91
CA GLN A 620 1.16 3.65 -2.57
C GLN A 620 0.45 4.95 -2.96
N GLN A 621 -0.45 4.82 -3.93
CA GLN A 621 -1.54 5.76 -4.16
C GLN A 621 -2.69 5.49 -3.18
N PRO A 622 -3.69 6.41 -3.05
CA PRO A 622 -4.91 6.11 -2.32
C PRO A 622 -5.53 4.81 -2.84
N ILE A 623 -5.99 3.94 -1.94
CA ILE A 623 -6.56 2.65 -2.30
C ILE A 623 -7.77 2.84 -3.21
N ALA A 624 -7.73 2.17 -4.36
CA ALA A 624 -8.86 2.08 -5.27
C ALA A 624 -9.67 0.81 -4.99
N THR A 625 -10.98 0.88 -5.22
CA THR A 625 -11.80 -0.32 -5.42
C THR A 625 -11.37 -1.03 -6.69
N HIS A 626 -11.42 -2.36 -6.67
CA HIS A 626 -11.07 -3.20 -7.80
C HIS A 626 -12.31 -3.98 -8.29
N SER A 627 -12.21 -4.61 -9.47
CA SER A 627 -13.19 -5.63 -9.87
C SER A 627 -13.27 -6.72 -8.80
N ALA A 628 -14.49 -7.13 -8.45
CA ALA A 628 -14.71 -8.08 -7.35
C ALA A 628 -14.05 -9.44 -7.64
N VAL A 629 -13.16 -9.87 -6.75
CA VAL A 629 -12.49 -11.17 -6.77
C VAL A 629 -12.90 -11.95 -5.52
N SER A 630 -13.50 -13.12 -5.71
CA SER A 630 -13.81 -14.05 -4.63
C SER A 630 -12.53 -14.70 -4.11
N CYS A 631 -12.15 -14.41 -2.86
CA CYS A 631 -11.21 -15.24 -2.12
C CYS A 631 -11.88 -16.61 -1.85
N SER A 632 -11.49 -17.63 -2.61
CA SER A 632 -12.02 -19.01 -2.51
C SER A 632 -11.08 -19.98 -1.79
N CYS A 633 -9.84 -19.56 -1.55
CA CYS A 633 -8.90 -20.21 -0.66
C CYS A 633 -9.30 -19.99 0.81
N THR A 634 -9.03 -20.98 1.65
CA THR A 634 -8.97 -20.79 3.10
C THR A 634 -7.53 -20.44 3.45
N PRO A 635 -7.22 -19.24 3.96
CA PRO A 635 -5.86 -18.93 4.35
C PRO A 635 -5.41 -19.84 5.49
N THR A 636 -4.33 -20.58 5.27
CA THR A 636 -3.74 -21.42 6.31
C THR A 636 -2.93 -20.51 7.26
N PRO A 637 -3.09 -20.60 8.58
CA PRO A 637 -2.10 -20.06 9.51
C PRO A 637 -0.79 -20.84 9.29
N GLY A 638 0.09 -20.26 8.48
CA GLY A 638 1.36 -20.89 8.11
C GLY A 638 2.30 -21.09 9.30
N CYS A 639 3.34 -21.88 9.09
CA CYS A 639 4.50 -21.88 9.96
C CYS A 639 5.12 -20.46 10.02
N PRO A 640 5.83 -20.10 11.10
CA PRO A 640 6.69 -18.92 11.09
C PRO A 640 7.75 -19.03 9.97
N GLU A 641 8.32 -17.87 9.64
CA GLU A 641 9.46 -17.71 8.72
C GLU A 641 10.78 -18.16 9.38
#